data_AF-A0A192B1G6-F1
#
_entry.id   AF-A0A192B1G6-F1
#
_cell.length_a   1.000
_cell.length_b   1.000
_cell.length_c   1.000
_cell.angle_alpha   90.00
_cell.angle_beta   90.00
_cell.angle_gamma   90.00
#
_symmetry.space_group_name_H-M   'P 1'
#
loop_
_entity.id
_entity.type
_entity.pdbx_description
1 polymer ?
#
loop_
_entity_poly.entity_id
_entity_poly.type
_entity_poly.pdbx_seq_one_letter_code
_entity_poly.pdbx_strand_id
1 'polypeptide(L)'
;MRMLVDGEQYFSALREALLAARHTVFILGWDIDSRMQLASNGPDDGFPPGLRDFLDALVRRRKTLRIYCLSWDFAMLYALEREWLPSVKLDWKTHRRLSFRLDGRHPTAASHHQKVVVIDQRVAFVGGLDLTRNRWDTPAHAPDDPGRKDPSGHAYPPFHDVQAMVDGQAAYALAELAEDRWHRATGVHVDLRMRTQRDAPYAPLDPWPVSVAPDLTDVDVAISRTAPAFEGRPAVQEIQSLYLDAIASARRRLYLENQYFTAKCIGDALIERLASPDCPDVAVVSRRAETGWLQEQSMGVLRARLHRRLREADPQGRFRLYCPEVPGIAPACVNVHSKVMVVDDALLVIGSANLNNRSMALDTECNLCVAANGDARIAAGIARARNRLLAEHLGVSEAAMASALSRDKGLHEAIDVLHRDGERTLSAFTPALKDADDAASPGAVVLDPMEPIDFENVMGTFIETEARPRLAGRIVALVLLLLGLAGLALAWRYTPLREWADLPRVLRVVERIRLLPLAPLVIMAVYLLGTLVMVPVTVLIIVTVVVFGPFAGAAYALAGTSLGAVAGYGVGRTLGRDAVQRFGGERLNALSRQIGNHGLLAMVVMRLMPIAPFTLVNLVVGASRIRLRDCLLGTVIGMLPGILIAAALVDRVAALAQRPSGWTAALLVAVLVLPGMGVVALRRRIRGIGGEASEDGRSSRRSGDDESARPAFHEVSSPRIETISREMSVASYNVHGCVGTDGVHSPDRIAQVLDEIDADIVALQEIEASATEVGTLARLAAARDMHFIPGPTLRRSGQDYGNAIMTRFTPVAVRHIDLSVAGREPRAAIDVTLAWEDAHGRETQLRVIATHLGLRPGERREQVQRLLECLANQPGAATVLVGDVNEWCLWGRPLRWLHRFFERAPHVATFPSRWPILALDRIWTSPRAHLGTVRSHATPLARRASDHLPLVSVLRITVPVPQRASARRDLETATQAVAAVVGGR
;
A
#
# COMPACT_ATOMS: atom_id res chain seq x y z
N MET A 1 33.05 0.30 14.59
CA MET A 1 31.67 -0.20 14.79
C MET A 1 31.52 -0.86 16.15
N ARG A 2 30.37 -0.65 16.80
CA ARG A 2 29.95 -1.32 18.05
C ARG A 2 28.50 -1.81 17.92
N MET A 3 28.23 -3.03 18.39
CA MET A 3 26.87 -3.51 18.62
C MET A 3 26.45 -3.21 20.07
N LEU A 4 25.34 -2.48 20.22
CA LEU A 4 24.73 -2.09 21.47
C LEU A 4 23.49 -2.97 21.67
N VAL A 5 23.46 -3.73 22.76
CA VAL A 5 22.35 -4.62 23.08
C VAL A 5 21.45 -3.96 24.12
N ASP A 6 20.17 -3.92 23.80
CA ASP A 6 19.09 -3.27 24.53
C ASP A 6 19.16 -1.75 24.65
N GLY A 7 18.04 -1.20 25.13
CA GLY A 7 17.83 0.22 25.29
C GLY A 7 18.83 0.87 26.25
N GLU A 8 19.25 0.22 27.33
CA GLU A 8 20.20 0.83 28.26
C GLU A 8 21.56 1.12 27.60
N GLN A 9 22.16 0.16 26.89
CA GLN A 9 23.44 0.39 26.23
C GLN A 9 23.30 1.44 25.11
N TYR A 10 22.23 1.35 24.31
CA TYR A 10 22.00 2.30 23.23
C TYR A 10 21.74 3.72 23.74
N PHE A 11 20.77 3.90 24.63
CA PHE A 11 20.34 5.22 25.05
C PHE A 11 21.39 5.94 25.89
N SER A 12 22.15 5.21 26.71
CA SER A 12 23.29 5.78 27.45
C SER A 12 24.40 6.23 26.50
N ALA A 13 24.79 5.41 25.51
CA ALA A 13 25.76 5.79 24.49
C ALA A 13 25.28 6.99 23.64
N LEU A 14 24.00 6.97 23.26
CA LEU A 14 23.40 8.06 22.49
C LEU A 14 23.38 9.36 23.30
N ARG A 15 23.06 9.32 24.60
CA ARG A 15 23.06 10.52 25.45
C ARG A 15 24.45 11.13 25.53
N GLU A 16 25.49 10.32 25.75
CA GLU A 16 26.87 10.80 25.78
C GLU A 16 27.28 11.44 24.44
N ALA A 17 26.95 10.80 23.32
CA ALA A 17 27.22 11.36 21.99
C ALA A 17 26.47 12.67 21.73
N LEU A 18 25.21 12.79 22.17
CA LEU A 18 24.41 14.01 22.04
C LEU A 18 24.95 15.17 22.90
N LEU A 19 25.53 14.88 24.07
CA LEU A 19 26.23 15.88 24.89
C LEU A 19 27.50 16.42 24.19
N ALA A 20 28.15 15.59 23.38
CA ALA A 20 29.31 15.95 22.58
C ALA A 20 28.93 16.77 21.32
N ALA A 21 27.70 16.68 20.82
CA ALA A 21 27.24 17.32 19.58
C ALA A 21 27.51 18.85 19.51
N ARG A 22 27.83 19.36 18.31
CA ARG A 22 28.23 20.75 18.08
C ARG A 22 27.49 21.44 16.95
N HIS A 23 27.13 20.74 15.89
CA HIS A 23 26.69 21.35 14.63
C HIS A 23 25.33 20.83 14.19
N THR A 24 25.20 19.52 14.00
CA THR A 24 24.04 18.94 13.34
C THR A 24 23.70 17.59 13.96
N VAL A 25 22.43 17.42 14.36
CA VAL A 25 21.90 16.13 14.76
C VAL A 25 20.67 15.82 13.90
N PHE A 26 20.66 14.64 13.29
CA PHE A 26 19.46 14.06 12.68
C PHE A 26 18.94 12.92 13.56
N ILE A 27 17.63 12.88 13.77
CA ILE A 27 16.93 11.78 14.43
C ILE A 27 15.77 11.38 13.51
N LEU A 28 15.89 10.22 12.89
CA LEU A 28 14.83 9.57 12.11
C LEU A 28 14.23 8.44 12.93
N GLY A 29 12.91 8.35 12.99
CA GLY A 29 12.22 7.28 13.71
C GLY A 29 10.84 6.96 13.15
N TRP A 30 10.39 5.73 13.38
CA TRP A 30 9.00 5.35 13.14
C TRP A 30 8.07 6.03 14.17
N ASP A 31 8.58 6.23 15.37
CA ASP A 31 7.94 7.00 16.44
C ASP A 31 8.98 7.70 17.32
N ILE A 32 8.64 8.87 17.84
CA ILE A 32 9.50 9.65 18.74
C ILE A 32 8.61 10.24 19.85
N ASP A 33 8.81 9.79 21.10
CA ASP A 33 8.06 10.31 22.26
C ASP A 33 8.84 11.45 22.93
N SER A 34 8.17 12.57 23.17
CA SER A 34 8.80 13.77 23.76
C SER A 34 9.28 13.57 25.20
N ARG A 35 8.68 12.62 25.92
CA ARG A 35 8.85 12.37 27.36
C ARG A 35 9.74 11.17 27.67
N MET A 36 10.09 10.40 26.65
CA MET A 36 11.05 9.30 26.73
C MET A 36 12.34 9.77 27.42
N GLN A 37 12.92 8.94 28.28
CA GLN A 37 14.16 9.24 29.01
C GLN A 37 15.29 8.36 28.49
N LEU A 38 16.40 8.98 28.08
CA LEU A 38 17.58 8.25 27.59
C LEU A 38 18.36 7.52 28.70
N ALA A 39 18.05 7.82 29.97
CA ALA A 39 18.60 7.11 31.12
C ALA A 39 17.50 6.99 32.18
N SER A 40 17.31 5.78 32.70
CA SER A 40 16.17 5.42 33.57
C SER A 40 16.15 6.15 34.92
N ASN A 41 17.30 6.60 35.42
CA ASN A 41 17.41 7.25 36.73
C ASN A 41 17.57 8.77 36.68
N GLY A 42 17.51 9.41 35.49
CA GLY A 42 17.78 10.84 35.36
C GLY A 42 19.25 11.15 35.67
N PRO A 43 20.11 11.33 34.67
CA PRO A 43 21.54 11.42 34.92
C PRO A 43 21.91 12.75 35.58
N ASP A 44 22.90 12.72 36.46
CA ASP A 44 23.44 13.91 37.16
C ASP A 44 24.40 14.71 36.24
N ASP A 45 23.97 14.98 35.02
CA ASP A 45 24.72 15.74 34.02
C ASP A 45 24.23 17.19 33.88
N GLY A 46 23.30 17.59 34.74
CA GLY A 46 22.72 18.92 34.76
C GLY A 46 21.82 19.22 33.55
N PHE A 47 21.31 18.20 32.85
CA PHE A 47 20.30 18.35 31.79
C PHE A 47 18.97 17.68 32.16
N PRO A 48 17.83 18.14 31.60
CA PRO A 48 16.53 17.52 31.82
C PRO A 48 16.50 16.02 31.42
N PRO A 49 15.67 15.21 32.08
CA PRO A 49 15.59 13.77 31.79
C PRO A 49 14.79 13.46 30.51
N GLY A 50 13.72 14.21 30.22
CA GLY A 50 12.87 13.99 29.05
C GLY A 50 13.52 14.42 27.74
N LEU A 51 13.37 13.62 26.68
CA LEU A 51 14.03 13.79 25.38
C LEU A 51 13.86 15.20 24.81
N ARG A 52 12.63 15.74 24.75
CA ARG A 52 12.39 17.07 24.18
C ARG A 52 13.14 18.15 24.95
N ASP A 53 13.02 18.15 26.27
CA ASP A 53 13.60 19.18 27.12
C ASP A 53 15.14 19.07 27.18
N PHE A 54 15.66 17.84 27.07
CA PHE A 54 17.09 17.57 26.87
C PHE A 54 17.62 18.20 25.56
N LEU A 55 16.96 17.93 24.42
CA LEU A 55 17.35 18.47 23.12
C LEU A 55 17.24 20.00 23.08
N ASP A 56 16.19 20.57 23.68
CA ASP A 56 16.01 22.03 23.82
C ASP A 56 17.14 22.66 24.66
N ALA A 57 17.50 22.05 25.79
CA ALA A 57 18.61 22.50 26.62
C ALA A 57 19.95 22.42 25.88
N LEU A 58 20.18 21.37 25.08
CA LEU A 58 21.38 21.24 24.25
C LEU A 58 21.50 22.38 23.24
N VAL A 59 20.46 22.66 22.45
CA VAL A 59 20.53 23.73 21.44
C VAL A 59 20.67 25.12 22.08
N ARG A 60 20.11 25.34 23.28
CA ARG A 60 20.30 26.60 24.02
C ARG A 60 21.74 26.79 24.49
N ARG A 61 22.37 25.73 25.02
CA ARG A 61 23.77 25.77 25.48
C ARG A 61 24.77 25.82 24.32
N ARG A 62 24.46 25.19 23.18
CA ARG A 62 25.36 25.11 22.01
C ARG A 62 24.85 25.97 20.87
N LYS A 63 25.35 27.20 20.74
CA LYS A 63 24.85 28.22 19.78
C LYS A 63 24.92 27.81 18.29
N THR A 64 25.80 26.89 17.94
CA THR A 64 25.99 26.38 16.57
C THR A 64 25.16 25.14 16.24
N LEU A 65 24.65 24.44 17.26
CA LEU A 65 23.94 23.18 17.11
C LEU A 65 22.55 23.39 16.51
N ARG A 66 22.20 22.54 15.54
CA ARG A 66 20.87 22.38 14.96
C ARG A 66 20.47 20.92 15.04
N ILE A 67 19.20 20.67 15.38
CA ILE A 67 18.66 19.33 15.57
C ILE A 67 17.41 19.18 14.69
N TYR A 68 17.35 18.09 13.94
CA TYR A 68 16.30 17.76 13.00
C TYR A 68 15.71 16.39 13.35
N CYS A 69 14.47 16.37 13.84
CA CYS A 69 13.75 15.17 14.23
C CYS A 69 12.64 14.89 13.23
N LEU A 70 12.66 13.73 12.58
CA LEU A 70 11.67 13.30 11.62
C LEU A 70 11.01 12.01 12.09
N SER A 71 9.70 12.07 12.33
CA SER A 71 8.88 10.92 12.76
C SER A 71 7.83 10.60 11.71
N TRP A 72 7.35 9.36 11.62
CA TRP A 72 6.31 8.98 10.65
C TRP A 72 4.92 9.63 10.91
N ASP A 73 4.23 10.11 9.86
CA ASP A 73 2.96 10.89 9.90
C ASP A 73 1.65 10.06 9.90
N PHE A 74 1.60 8.89 10.55
CA PHE A 74 0.37 8.08 10.51
C PHE A 74 -0.05 7.56 11.88
N ALA A 75 -0.72 8.43 12.63
CA ALA A 75 -1.14 8.19 14.01
C ALA A 75 -2.44 7.37 14.14
N MET A 76 -3.27 7.19 13.10
CA MET A 76 -4.65 6.74 13.33
C MET A 76 -4.82 5.24 13.66
N LEU A 77 -4.00 4.32 13.13
CA LEU A 77 -4.08 2.89 13.47
C LEU A 77 -3.46 2.57 14.85
N TYR A 78 -2.54 3.43 15.31
CA TYR A 78 -1.78 3.28 16.55
C TYR A 78 -2.07 4.42 17.55
N ALA A 79 -3.20 5.11 17.42
CA ALA A 79 -3.52 6.33 18.20
C ALA A 79 -3.57 6.08 19.71
N LEU A 80 -3.89 4.85 20.12
CA LEU A 80 -3.90 4.39 21.51
C LEU A 80 -2.50 3.93 21.99
N GLU A 81 -1.60 3.63 21.06
CA GLU A 81 -0.23 3.15 21.31
C GLU A 81 0.84 4.26 21.22
N ARG A 82 0.46 5.47 20.80
CA ARG A 82 1.33 6.63 20.64
C ARG A 82 0.97 7.74 21.63
N GLU A 83 1.85 8.73 21.82
CA GLU A 83 1.45 9.96 22.51
C GLU A 83 0.25 10.55 21.74
N TRP A 84 -0.91 10.64 22.40
CA TRP A 84 -2.22 10.94 21.76
C TRP A 84 -2.21 12.32 21.03
N LEU A 85 -1.23 13.19 21.26
CA LEU A 85 -1.24 14.56 20.75
C LEU A 85 0.16 15.13 20.41
N PRO A 86 0.95 14.57 19.46
CA PRO A 86 2.20 15.21 19.02
C PRO A 86 1.90 16.53 18.27
N SER A 87 0.72 16.62 17.67
CA SER A 87 0.26 17.73 16.83
C SER A 87 -0.56 18.80 17.57
N VAL A 88 -1.03 18.55 18.80
CA VAL A 88 -1.86 19.51 19.57
C VAL A 88 -1.10 20.13 20.75
N LYS A 89 0.02 19.55 21.19
CA LYS A 89 1.04 20.33 21.91
C LYS A 89 1.86 21.06 20.85
N LEU A 90 1.77 22.39 20.84
CA LEU A 90 2.51 23.31 19.98
C LEU A 90 3.84 22.71 19.50
N ASP A 91 4.04 22.72 18.18
CA ASP A 91 5.33 22.68 17.48
C ASP A 91 6.52 22.48 18.46
N TRP A 92 7.21 21.34 18.42
CA TRP A 92 8.53 21.15 19.05
C TRP A 92 9.59 22.22 18.61
N LYS A 93 9.19 23.25 17.86
CA LYS A 93 9.90 24.52 17.73
C LYS A 93 9.84 25.33 19.04
N THR A 94 10.20 24.74 20.17
CA THR A 94 10.55 25.52 21.37
C THR A 94 11.75 26.44 21.11
N HIS A 95 12.57 26.09 20.11
CA HIS A 95 13.73 26.85 19.67
C HIS A 95 13.89 26.81 18.14
N ARG A 96 14.29 27.93 17.51
CA ARG A 96 14.52 28.05 16.04
C ARG A 96 15.58 27.11 15.42
N ARG A 97 16.26 26.32 16.25
CA ARG A 97 17.33 25.38 15.88
C ARG A 97 16.99 23.92 16.24
N LEU A 98 15.80 23.67 16.79
CA LEU A 98 15.24 22.35 17.00
C LEU A 98 14.00 22.25 16.11
N SER A 99 14.04 21.35 15.13
CA SER A 99 12.96 21.16 14.18
C SER A 99 12.42 19.75 14.30
N PHE A 100 11.15 19.61 14.64
CA PHE A 100 10.45 18.34 14.56
C PHE A 100 9.46 18.38 13.40
N ARG A 101 9.41 17.30 12.62
CA ARG A 101 8.53 17.17 11.47
C ARG A 101 7.97 15.75 11.41
N LEU A 102 6.77 15.66 10.84
CA LEU A 102 6.16 14.38 10.49
C LEU A 102 6.42 14.09 9.01
N ASP A 103 6.82 12.86 8.68
CA ASP A 103 7.06 12.36 7.34
C ASP A 103 5.85 11.55 6.85
N GLY A 104 5.09 12.14 5.92
CA GLY A 104 4.03 11.49 5.16
C GLY A 104 4.37 11.33 3.67
N ARG A 105 5.65 11.48 3.28
CA ARG A 105 6.10 11.50 1.87
C ARG A 105 6.47 10.10 1.38
N HIS A 106 5.55 9.16 1.50
CA HIS A 106 5.70 7.76 1.08
C HIS A 106 4.40 7.24 0.44
N PRO A 107 4.42 6.11 -0.29
CA PRO A 107 3.22 5.50 -0.83
C PRO A 107 2.20 5.15 0.25
N THR A 108 0.94 5.09 -0.16
CA THR A 108 -0.16 4.68 0.72
C THR A 108 0.10 3.30 1.33
N ALA A 109 -0.20 3.16 2.63
CA ALA A 109 0.04 1.96 3.44
C ALA A 109 1.52 1.57 3.65
N ALA A 110 2.49 2.31 3.11
CA ALA A 110 3.90 2.24 3.53
C ALA A 110 4.14 3.05 4.81
N SER A 111 5.29 2.84 5.45
CA SER A 111 5.73 3.58 6.62
C SER A 111 7.18 4.06 6.53
N HIS A 112 7.47 5.12 7.28
CA HIS A 112 8.85 5.45 7.66
C HIS A 112 9.29 4.54 8.79
N HIS A 113 10.15 3.56 8.52
CA HIS A 113 10.53 2.56 9.52
C HIS A 113 12.02 2.53 9.85
N GLN A 114 12.81 3.46 9.32
CA GLN A 114 14.21 3.65 9.68
C GLN A 114 14.34 4.27 11.08
N LYS A 115 15.22 3.72 11.92
CA LYS A 115 15.64 4.34 13.18
C LYS A 115 17.12 4.72 13.08
N VAL A 116 17.36 5.96 12.68
CA VAL A 116 18.70 6.45 12.37
C VAL A 116 18.96 7.73 13.15
N VAL A 117 20.05 7.77 13.91
CA VAL A 117 20.53 9.00 14.55
C VAL A 117 21.91 9.32 14.01
N VAL A 118 22.14 10.55 13.57
CA VAL A 118 23.45 10.99 13.06
C VAL A 118 23.87 12.26 13.78
N ILE A 119 25.10 12.29 14.28
CA ILE A 119 25.66 13.39 15.07
C ILE A 119 26.92 13.91 14.37
N ASP A 120 26.87 15.20 14.01
CA ASP A 120 27.95 15.96 13.38
C ASP A 120 28.57 15.29 12.14
N GLN A 121 27.79 14.46 11.42
CA GLN A 121 28.22 13.67 10.26
C GLN A 121 29.38 12.70 10.59
N ARG A 122 29.63 12.44 11.88
CA ARG A 122 30.82 11.74 12.37
C ARG A 122 30.50 10.46 13.11
N VAL A 123 29.38 10.41 13.82
CA VAL A 123 28.88 9.22 14.50
C VAL A 123 27.43 9.00 14.10
N ALA A 124 27.06 7.74 13.89
CA ALA A 124 25.69 7.37 13.59
C ALA A 124 25.26 6.08 14.30
N PHE A 125 23.96 5.98 14.54
CA PHE A 125 23.30 4.84 15.14
C PHE A 125 22.20 4.33 14.21
N VAL A 126 22.13 3.02 13.98
CA VAL A 126 21.12 2.36 13.13
C VAL A 126 20.70 1.03 13.76
N GLY A 127 19.41 0.73 13.81
CA GLY A 127 18.93 -0.55 14.35
C GLY A 127 17.42 -0.58 14.55
N GLY A 128 16.97 -1.37 15.53
CA GLY A 128 15.55 -1.57 15.83
C GLY A 128 14.93 -0.56 16.80
N LEU A 129 15.75 0.20 17.54
CA LEU A 129 15.29 1.03 18.66
C LEU A 129 14.86 2.45 18.23
N ASP A 130 13.56 2.72 18.36
CA ASP A 130 12.99 4.07 18.31
C ASP A 130 13.25 4.85 19.60
N LEU A 131 13.29 6.19 19.53
CA LEU A 131 13.33 7.06 20.71
C LEU A 131 11.92 7.29 21.27
N THR A 132 11.28 6.21 21.72
CA THR A 132 9.89 6.22 22.20
C THR A 132 9.73 5.34 23.46
N ARG A 133 8.53 5.34 24.03
CA ARG A 133 8.17 4.59 25.25
C ARG A 133 8.36 3.08 25.09
N ASN A 134 8.61 2.37 26.18
CA ASN A 134 8.65 0.91 26.26
C ASN A 134 9.79 0.25 25.46
N ARG A 135 10.92 0.96 25.26
CA ARG A 135 12.11 0.44 24.55
C ARG A 135 13.33 0.28 25.46
N TRP A 136 13.31 0.86 26.66
CA TRP A 136 14.41 0.74 27.61
C TRP A 136 14.37 -0.65 28.26
N ASP A 137 15.50 -1.35 28.28
CA ASP A 137 15.71 -2.55 29.07
C ASP A 137 17.22 -2.75 29.27
N THR A 138 17.59 -3.66 30.17
CA THR A 138 18.97 -4.12 30.33
C THR A 138 19.12 -5.55 29.78
N PRO A 139 20.34 -5.96 29.40
CA PRO A 139 20.62 -7.34 28.99
C PRO A 139 20.26 -8.39 30.04
N ALA A 140 19.98 -8.01 31.29
CA ALA A 140 19.52 -8.92 32.33
C ALA A 140 18.04 -9.34 32.16
N HIS A 141 17.21 -8.51 31.50
CA HIS A 141 15.77 -8.71 31.31
C HIS A 141 15.02 -9.13 32.59
N ALA A 142 15.43 -8.59 33.74
CA ALA A 142 14.80 -8.91 35.01
C ALA A 142 13.30 -8.61 34.94
N PRO A 143 12.39 -9.53 35.32
CA PRO A 143 10.95 -9.34 35.15
C PRO A 143 10.44 -8.02 35.73
N ASP A 144 10.93 -7.67 36.92
CA ASP A 144 10.49 -6.52 37.73
C ASP A 144 11.54 -5.39 37.78
N ASP A 145 12.32 -5.21 36.72
CA ASP A 145 13.35 -4.15 36.68
C ASP A 145 12.73 -2.76 36.96
N PRO A 146 13.17 -2.05 38.01
CA PRO A 146 12.56 -0.79 38.43
C PRO A 146 12.75 0.35 37.41
N GLY A 147 13.73 0.23 36.52
CA GLY A 147 13.99 1.18 35.43
C GLY A 147 13.04 1.00 34.24
N ARG A 148 12.35 -0.15 34.14
CA ARG A 148 11.47 -0.49 33.01
C ARG A 148 10.07 0.12 33.17
N LYS A 149 9.99 1.46 33.07
CA LYS A 149 8.76 2.25 33.23
C LYS A 149 8.49 3.17 32.05
N ASP A 150 7.24 3.28 31.65
CA ASP A 150 6.82 4.25 30.65
C ASP A 150 6.90 5.70 31.21
N PRO A 151 6.81 6.74 30.37
CA PRO A 151 6.85 8.12 30.87
C PRO A 151 5.72 8.51 31.84
N SER A 152 4.72 7.65 32.03
CA SER A 152 3.63 7.82 32.99
C SER A 152 3.89 7.04 34.30
N GLY A 153 5.00 6.33 34.40
CA GLY A 153 5.40 5.52 35.55
C GLY A 153 4.92 4.07 35.54
N HIS A 154 4.25 3.60 34.48
CA HIS A 154 3.77 2.22 34.40
C HIS A 154 4.88 1.26 33.98
N ALA A 155 5.03 0.16 34.71
CA ALA A 155 5.94 -0.91 34.32
C ALA A 155 5.48 -1.62 33.04
N TYR A 156 6.42 -2.14 32.24
CA TYR A 156 6.14 -2.95 31.05
C TYR A 156 6.99 -4.24 31.03
N PRO A 157 6.63 -5.27 30.23
CA PRO A 157 7.39 -6.53 30.16
C PRO A 157 8.80 -6.37 29.56
N PRO A 158 9.70 -7.36 29.73
CA PRO A 158 11.02 -7.34 29.13
C PRO A 158 11.02 -7.17 27.61
N PHE A 159 11.99 -6.41 27.11
CA PHE A 159 12.09 -5.99 25.73
C PHE A 159 13.54 -6.14 25.25
N HIS A 160 13.74 -6.87 24.16
CA HIS A 160 15.06 -7.13 23.58
C HIS A 160 15.21 -6.46 22.22
N ASP A 161 16.30 -5.73 22.01
CA ASP A 161 16.60 -5.13 20.70
C ASP A 161 18.10 -4.84 20.53
N VAL A 162 18.51 -4.50 19.30
CA VAL A 162 19.90 -4.25 18.95
C VAL A 162 20.03 -2.98 18.12
N GLN A 163 21.02 -2.16 18.47
CA GLN A 163 21.45 -0.98 17.71
C GLN A 163 22.93 -1.12 17.33
N ALA A 164 23.28 -0.74 16.11
CA ALA A 164 24.67 -0.59 15.68
C ALA A 164 25.10 0.88 15.76
N MET A 165 26.34 1.10 16.18
CA MET A 165 27.00 2.40 16.22
C MET A 165 28.24 2.38 15.33
N VAL A 166 28.37 3.40 14.48
CA VAL A 166 29.46 3.55 13.51
C VAL A 166 29.95 4.98 13.43
N ASP A 167 31.18 5.16 12.97
CA ASP A 167 31.83 6.44 12.75
C ASP A 167 32.36 6.56 11.30
N GLY A 168 33.08 7.66 11.04
CA GLY A 168 33.81 7.86 9.78
C GLY A 168 32.90 7.98 8.55
N GLN A 169 33.30 7.37 7.43
CA GLN A 169 32.59 7.47 6.15
C GLN A 169 31.17 6.89 6.21
N ALA A 170 30.95 5.85 7.01
CA ALA A 170 29.62 5.28 7.20
C ALA A 170 28.65 6.27 7.86
N ALA A 171 29.12 6.99 8.89
CA ALA A 171 28.32 8.03 9.54
C ALA A 171 28.01 9.21 8.59
N TYR A 172 28.95 9.57 7.72
CA TYR A 172 28.72 10.59 6.70
C TYR A 172 27.67 10.17 5.67
N ALA A 173 27.76 8.94 5.13
CA ALA A 173 26.77 8.41 4.20
C ALA A 173 25.35 8.30 4.83
N LEU A 174 25.28 7.98 6.12
CA LEU A 174 24.02 8.03 6.88
C LEU A 174 23.50 9.46 7.06
N ALA A 175 24.38 10.46 7.15
CA ALA A 175 23.99 11.86 7.16
C ALA A 175 23.37 12.27 5.82
N GLU A 176 23.92 11.82 4.69
CA GLU A 176 23.36 12.05 3.35
C GLU A 176 21.98 11.38 3.22
N LEU A 177 21.83 10.14 3.70
CA LEU A 177 20.54 9.46 3.76
C LEU A 177 19.52 10.24 4.59
N ALA A 178 19.94 10.75 5.75
CA ALA A 178 19.07 11.50 6.65
C ALA A 178 18.67 12.87 6.09
N GLU A 179 19.60 13.57 5.45
CA GLU A 179 19.35 14.85 4.79
C GLU A 179 18.42 14.70 3.58
N ASP A 180 18.67 13.73 2.70
CA ASP A 180 17.80 13.46 1.55
C ASP A 180 16.38 13.15 2.02
N ARG A 181 16.25 12.38 3.11
CA ARG A 181 14.93 12.13 3.70
C ARG A 181 14.29 13.38 4.29
N TRP A 182 15.03 14.17 5.06
CA TRP A 182 14.56 15.43 5.62
C TRP A 182 14.10 16.38 4.51
N HIS A 183 14.89 16.52 3.45
CA HIS A 183 14.57 17.33 2.29
C HIS A 183 13.30 16.83 1.60
N ARG A 184 13.13 15.52 1.40
CA ARG A 184 11.90 14.97 0.81
C ARG A 184 10.64 15.27 1.63
N ALA A 185 10.75 15.15 2.96
CA ALA A 185 9.62 15.42 3.84
C ALA A 185 9.29 16.92 3.98
N THR A 186 10.29 17.79 3.88
CA THR A 186 10.15 19.21 4.28
C THR A 186 10.40 20.23 3.18
N GLY A 187 11.05 19.84 2.08
CA GLY A 187 11.56 20.72 1.03
C GLY A 187 12.78 21.55 1.44
N VAL A 188 13.41 21.26 2.59
CA VAL A 188 14.53 22.05 3.13
C VAL A 188 15.82 21.24 3.09
N HIS A 189 16.86 21.81 2.47
CA HIS A 189 18.20 21.25 2.50
C HIS A 189 18.97 21.62 3.77
N VAL A 190 19.84 20.72 4.22
CA VAL A 190 20.75 20.93 5.35
C VAL A 190 22.19 20.87 4.88
N ASP A 191 23.00 21.83 5.32
CA ASP A 191 24.43 21.87 5.00
C ASP A 191 25.19 20.76 5.75
N LEU A 192 25.68 19.77 5.01
CA LEU A 192 26.46 18.64 5.53
C LEU A 192 27.99 18.85 5.48
N ARG A 193 28.47 20.08 5.23
CA ARG A 193 29.92 20.35 5.17
C ARG A 193 30.63 19.94 6.47
N MET A 194 31.58 19.02 6.34
CA MET A 194 32.44 18.56 7.43
C MET A 194 33.28 19.72 7.98
N ARG A 195 33.09 20.00 9.28
CA ARG A 195 33.87 21.01 9.99
C ARG A 195 35.21 20.42 10.45
N THR A 196 36.27 21.21 10.26
CA THR A 196 37.65 20.85 10.58
C THR A 196 38.07 21.43 11.93
N GLN A 197 39.25 21.03 12.42
CA GLN A 197 39.80 21.58 13.67
C GLN A 197 40.10 23.08 13.58
N ARG A 198 40.25 23.62 12.36
CA ARG A 198 40.35 25.06 12.12
C ARG A 198 39.05 25.81 12.43
N ASP A 199 37.90 25.14 12.29
CA ASP A 199 36.58 25.69 12.62
C ASP A 199 36.28 25.64 14.13
N ALA A 200 37.03 24.83 14.91
CA ALA A 200 36.86 24.67 16.35
C ALA A 200 38.18 24.25 17.05
N PRO A 201 39.18 25.15 17.17
CA PRO A 201 40.55 24.79 17.59
C PRO A 201 40.67 24.29 19.04
N TYR A 202 39.65 24.50 19.88
CA TYR A 202 39.67 24.20 21.31
C TYR A 202 38.69 23.09 21.74
N ALA A 203 38.08 22.35 20.80
CA ALA A 203 37.12 21.30 21.11
C ALA A 203 37.52 19.95 20.47
N PRO A 204 37.35 18.82 21.19
CA PRO A 204 37.40 17.50 20.56
C PRO A 204 36.33 17.44 19.46
N LEU A 205 36.72 17.00 18.27
CA LEU A 205 35.83 16.89 17.12
C LEU A 205 35.10 15.55 17.06
N ASP A 206 35.46 14.59 17.91
CA ASP A 206 34.92 13.24 17.88
C ASP A 206 33.77 13.09 18.89
N PRO A 207 32.52 12.87 18.41
CA PRO A 207 31.38 12.63 19.28
C PRO A 207 31.24 11.16 19.70
N TRP A 208 32.22 10.29 19.42
CA TRP A 208 32.23 8.91 19.92
C TRP A 208 32.27 8.89 21.47
N PRO A 209 31.32 8.23 22.16
CA PRO A 209 31.30 8.10 23.61
C PRO A 209 32.57 7.42 24.15
N VAL A 210 33.20 8.06 25.13
CA VAL A 210 34.41 7.54 25.79
C VAL A 210 34.12 6.25 26.55
N SER A 211 32.87 6.08 27.02
CA SER A 211 32.43 4.87 27.71
C SER A 211 32.28 3.64 26.80
N VAL A 212 32.32 3.82 25.47
CA VAL A 212 31.98 2.76 24.50
C VAL A 212 33.24 2.30 23.76
N ALA A 213 33.69 1.08 24.04
CA ALA A 213 34.75 0.45 23.25
C ALA A 213 34.18 -0.15 21.94
N PRO A 214 34.83 0.03 20.77
CA PRO A 214 34.39 -0.58 19.52
C PRO A 214 34.58 -2.10 19.54
N ASP A 215 33.66 -2.83 18.90
CA ASP A 215 33.81 -4.28 18.68
C ASP A 215 34.77 -4.58 17.51
N LEU A 216 34.76 -3.68 16.53
CA LEU A 216 35.56 -3.71 15.30
C LEU A 216 36.05 -2.29 14.99
N THR A 217 37.35 -2.14 14.72
CA THR A 217 37.96 -0.93 14.16
C THR A 217 38.26 -1.16 12.68
N ASP A 218 38.59 -0.12 11.89
CA ASP A 218 39.17 -0.26 10.55
C ASP A 218 38.46 -1.32 9.68
N VAL A 219 37.16 -1.12 9.48
CA VAL A 219 36.29 -2.07 8.79
C VAL A 219 35.34 -1.33 7.85
N ASP A 220 35.13 -1.91 6.68
CA ASP A 220 34.14 -1.42 5.72
C ASP A 220 32.73 -1.77 6.22
N VAL A 221 31.86 -0.75 6.23
CA VAL A 221 30.45 -0.91 6.61
C VAL A 221 29.59 -0.60 5.39
N ALA A 222 28.82 -1.58 4.94
CA ALA A 222 27.83 -1.39 3.90
C ALA A 222 26.49 -0.93 4.49
N ILE A 223 25.82 -0.01 3.80
CA ILE A 223 24.46 0.42 4.11
C ILE A 223 23.53 -0.20 3.07
N SER A 224 22.54 -0.96 3.50
CA SER A 224 21.50 -1.52 2.62
C SER A 224 20.13 -0.97 3.00
N ARG A 225 19.31 -0.67 1.98
CA ARG A 225 18.04 0.04 2.15
C ARG A 225 16.88 -0.72 1.51
N THR A 226 15.70 -0.49 2.04
CA THR A 226 14.44 -0.71 1.33
C THR A 226 13.78 0.65 1.13
N ALA A 227 13.30 0.95 -0.07
CA ALA A 227 12.43 2.07 -0.32
C ALA A 227 11.51 1.75 -1.51
N PRO A 228 10.19 1.98 -1.40
CA PRO A 228 9.28 1.70 -2.50
C PRO A 228 9.43 2.76 -3.61
N ALA A 229 9.05 2.40 -4.84
CA ALA A 229 8.96 3.37 -5.92
C ALA A 229 7.94 4.46 -5.58
N PHE A 230 8.34 5.72 -5.65
CA PHE A 230 7.49 6.84 -5.25
C PHE A 230 7.93 8.16 -5.89
N GLU A 231 6.99 8.93 -6.42
CA GLU A 231 7.24 10.23 -7.05
C GLU A 231 8.31 10.19 -8.15
N GLY A 232 8.20 9.22 -9.05
CA GLY A 232 9.13 9.04 -10.17
C GLY A 232 10.48 8.41 -9.80
N ARG A 233 10.73 8.14 -8.51
CA ARG A 233 11.94 7.43 -8.06
C ARG A 233 11.73 5.91 -8.15
N PRO A 234 12.73 5.15 -8.62
CA PRO A 234 12.66 3.70 -8.66
C PRO A 234 12.65 3.11 -7.25
N ALA A 235 12.17 1.87 -7.13
CA ALA A 235 12.27 1.13 -5.89
C ALA A 235 13.73 0.77 -5.59
N VAL A 236 14.06 0.70 -4.29
CA VAL A 236 15.33 0.23 -3.75
C VAL A 236 15.04 -1.02 -2.93
N GLN A 237 15.70 -2.13 -3.28
CA GLN A 237 15.48 -3.47 -2.69
C GLN A 237 16.81 -4.11 -2.23
N GLU A 238 17.78 -3.28 -1.84
CA GLU A 238 19.14 -3.72 -1.47
C GLU A 238 19.12 -4.69 -0.28
N ILE A 239 18.23 -4.49 0.70
CA ILE A 239 18.09 -5.38 1.85
C ILE A 239 17.59 -6.76 1.41
N GLN A 240 16.56 -6.80 0.54
CA GLN A 240 16.04 -8.07 0.04
C GLN A 240 17.12 -8.84 -0.71
N SER A 241 17.82 -8.20 -1.65
CA SER A 241 18.91 -8.82 -2.40
C SER A 241 20.00 -9.35 -1.48
N LEU A 242 20.47 -8.52 -0.54
CA LEU A 242 21.49 -8.92 0.44
C LEU A 242 21.06 -10.14 1.26
N TYR A 243 19.82 -10.19 1.74
CA TYR A 243 19.35 -11.30 2.56
C TYR A 243 19.27 -12.60 1.77
N LEU A 244 18.82 -12.54 0.51
CA LEU A 244 18.76 -13.71 -0.38
C LEU A 244 20.17 -14.25 -0.65
N ASP A 245 21.11 -13.36 -1.00
CA ASP A 245 22.51 -13.73 -1.26
C ASP A 245 23.18 -14.29 0.01
N ALA A 246 22.94 -13.65 1.17
CA ALA A 246 23.46 -14.09 2.45
C ALA A 246 22.97 -15.49 2.83
N ILE A 247 21.66 -15.76 2.69
CA ILE A 247 21.07 -17.08 2.92
C ILE A 247 21.65 -18.11 1.96
N ALA A 248 21.74 -17.79 0.66
CA ALA A 248 22.31 -18.69 -0.33
C ALA A 248 23.79 -19.00 -0.08
N SER A 249 24.56 -18.05 0.49
CA SER A 249 25.98 -18.20 0.81
C SER A 249 26.27 -19.00 2.07
N ALA A 250 25.27 -19.21 2.94
CA ALA A 250 25.47 -19.86 4.24
C ALA A 250 25.83 -21.36 4.09
N ARG A 251 26.84 -21.82 4.84
CA ARG A 251 27.39 -23.18 4.79
C ARG A 251 27.46 -23.87 6.14
N ARG A 252 27.74 -23.14 7.23
CA ARG A 252 27.94 -23.71 8.57
C ARG A 252 26.82 -23.33 9.53
N ARG A 253 26.58 -22.03 9.69
CA ARG A 253 25.73 -21.44 10.74
C ARG A 253 25.04 -20.20 10.22
N LEU A 254 23.72 -20.19 10.31
CA LEU A 254 22.86 -19.04 10.03
C LEU A 254 22.09 -18.70 11.31
N TYR A 255 22.44 -17.58 11.93
CA TYR A 255 21.76 -17.06 13.11
C TYR A 255 20.94 -15.83 12.74
N LEU A 256 19.68 -15.81 13.16
CA LEU A 256 18.74 -14.73 12.90
C LEU A 256 18.06 -14.33 14.20
N GLU A 257 17.96 -13.03 14.47
CA GLU A 257 16.99 -12.50 15.43
C GLU A 257 16.02 -11.58 14.69
N ASN A 258 14.71 -11.83 14.81
CA ASN A 258 13.74 -10.96 14.18
C ASN A 258 12.40 -10.89 14.91
N GLN A 259 11.82 -9.69 14.96
CA GLN A 259 10.48 -9.45 15.49
C GLN A 259 9.40 -10.24 14.72
N TYR A 260 9.51 -10.26 13.39
CA TYR A 260 8.55 -10.94 12.52
C TYR A 260 9.28 -11.94 11.64
N PHE A 261 8.60 -13.04 11.31
CA PHE A 261 9.12 -14.07 10.41
C PHE A 261 8.00 -14.59 9.50
N THR A 262 7.66 -13.81 8.48
CA THR A 262 6.51 -14.01 7.58
C THR A 262 6.81 -13.81 6.10
N ALA A 263 7.98 -13.25 5.76
CA ALA A 263 8.35 -12.91 4.38
C ALA A 263 8.41 -14.15 3.49
N LYS A 264 7.67 -14.12 2.37
CA LYS A 264 7.62 -15.26 1.44
C LYS A 264 8.98 -15.51 0.78
N CYS A 265 9.62 -14.46 0.27
CA CYS A 265 10.89 -14.56 -0.44
C CYS A 265 12.01 -15.13 0.46
N ILE A 266 12.09 -14.67 1.70
CA ILE A 266 13.03 -15.19 2.70
C ILE A 266 12.72 -16.65 3.03
N GLY A 267 11.44 -16.98 3.20
CA GLY A 267 11.01 -18.34 3.43
C GLY A 267 11.38 -19.30 2.30
N ASP A 268 11.19 -18.88 1.04
CA ASP A 268 11.54 -19.68 -0.12
C ASP A 268 13.07 -19.88 -0.22
N ALA A 269 13.87 -18.83 0.03
CA ALA A 269 15.33 -18.92 0.04
C ALA A 269 15.85 -19.85 1.15
N LEU A 270 15.24 -19.82 2.33
CA LEU A 270 15.57 -20.75 3.42
C LEU A 270 15.20 -22.19 3.05
N ILE A 271 14.05 -22.42 2.41
CA ILE A 271 13.65 -23.76 1.93
C ILE A 271 14.67 -24.31 0.92
N GLU A 272 15.09 -23.48 -0.05
CA GLU A 272 16.11 -23.88 -1.03
C GLU A 272 17.46 -24.19 -0.38
N ARG A 273 17.86 -23.39 0.61
CA ARG A 273 19.08 -23.61 1.39
C ARG A 273 18.99 -24.89 2.23
N LEU A 274 17.85 -25.15 2.88
CA LEU A 274 17.59 -26.35 3.68
C LEU A 274 17.59 -27.64 2.84
N ALA A 275 17.16 -27.56 1.58
CA ALA A 275 17.16 -28.68 0.66
C ALA A 275 18.56 -29.07 0.15
N SER A 276 19.58 -28.23 0.38
CA SER A 276 20.93 -28.46 -0.13
C SER A 276 21.75 -29.40 0.77
N PRO A 277 22.66 -30.23 0.22
CA PRO A 277 23.46 -31.18 1.00
C PRO A 277 24.36 -30.53 2.06
N ASP A 278 24.85 -29.32 1.79
CA ASP A 278 25.73 -28.51 2.63
C ASP A 278 24.94 -27.47 3.47
N CYS A 279 23.73 -27.82 3.89
CA CYS A 279 22.87 -26.92 4.65
C CYS A 279 23.48 -26.51 6.00
N PRO A 280 23.53 -25.20 6.34
CA PRO A 280 23.95 -24.72 7.65
C PRO A 280 22.96 -25.13 8.76
N ASP A 281 23.37 -25.02 10.01
CA ASP A 281 22.41 -24.93 11.11
C ASP A 281 21.73 -23.56 11.07
N VAL A 282 20.38 -23.54 11.07
CA VAL A 282 19.58 -22.32 11.01
C VAL A 282 18.83 -22.11 12.33
N ALA A 283 19.25 -21.13 13.12
CA ALA A 283 18.57 -20.74 14.36
C ALA A 283 17.92 -19.36 14.19
N VAL A 284 16.61 -19.29 14.44
CA VAL A 284 15.84 -18.04 14.40
C VAL A 284 15.32 -17.75 15.80
N VAL A 285 15.70 -16.63 16.40
CA VAL A 285 15.17 -16.13 17.67
C VAL A 285 14.07 -15.10 17.36
N SER A 286 12.88 -15.32 17.92
CA SER A 286 11.69 -14.50 17.68
C SER A 286 10.82 -14.49 18.94
N ARG A 287 9.89 -13.54 19.04
CA ARG A 287 8.84 -13.55 20.07
C ARG A 287 7.94 -14.77 19.96
N ARG A 288 7.42 -15.30 21.08
CA ARG A 288 6.51 -16.46 21.09
C ARG A 288 5.13 -16.12 20.52
N ALA A 289 4.53 -15.02 20.97
CA ALA A 289 3.19 -14.61 20.56
C ALA A 289 3.18 -13.18 20.02
N GLU A 290 2.23 -12.90 19.13
CA GLU A 290 2.02 -11.55 18.63
C GLU A 290 1.18 -10.74 19.63
N THR A 291 1.60 -9.52 19.96
CA THR A 291 0.82 -8.58 20.77
C THR A 291 -0.27 -7.90 19.94
N GLY A 292 -1.51 -8.00 20.40
CA GLY A 292 -2.68 -7.40 19.75
C GLY A 292 -3.47 -8.42 18.92
N TRP A 293 -4.80 -8.40 19.09
CA TRP A 293 -5.72 -9.37 18.49
C TRP A 293 -5.57 -9.46 16.95
N LEU A 294 -5.34 -8.34 16.27
CA LEU A 294 -5.22 -8.29 14.82
C LEU A 294 -3.90 -8.90 14.32
N GLN A 295 -2.79 -8.65 15.02
CA GLN A 295 -1.47 -9.19 14.69
C GLN A 295 -1.42 -10.70 14.96
N GLU A 296 -2.04 -11.16 16.05
CA GLU A 296 -2.13 -12.60 16.39
C GLU A 296 -2.89 -13.39 15.32
N GLN A 297 -4.03 -12.86 14.85
CA GLN A 297 -4.85 -13.51 13.81
C GLN A 297 -4.32 -13.35 12.38
N SER A 298 -3.21 -12.63 12.18
CA SER A 298 -2.61 -12.40 10.85
C SER A 298 -1.16 -12.85 10.76
N MET A 299 -0.23 -12.10 11.38
CA MET A 299 1.21 -12.37 11.39
C MET A 299 1.51 -13.71 12.05
N GLY A 300 0.78 -14.05 13.12
CA GLY A 300 0.90 -15.36 13.79
C GLY A 300 0.58 -16.53 12.85
N VAL A 301 -0.48 -16.41 12.06
CA VAL A 301 -0.89 -17.42 11.07
C VAL A 301 0.13 -17.52 9.93
N LEU A 302 0.62 -16.39 9.42
CA LEU A 302 1.63 -16.37 8.36
C LEU A 302 2.94 -17.04 8.80
N ARG A 303 3.39 -16.74 10.01
CA ARG A 303 4.57 -17.37 10.60
C ARG A 303 4.38 -18.87 10.80
N ALA A 304 3.22 -19.29 11.31
CA ALA A 304 2.92 -20.71 11.49
C ALA A 304 2.90 -21.47 10.16
N ARG A 305 2.33 -20.88 9.10
CA ARG A 305 2.38 -21.44 7.73
C ARG A 305 3.79 -21.54 7.19
N LEU A 306 4.60 -20.49 7.36
CA LEU A 306 6.00 -20.49 6.93
C LEU A 306 6.81 -21.54 7.70
N HIS A 307 6.64 -21.60 9.02
CA HIS A 307 7.27 -22.61 9.87
C HIS A 307 6.93 -24.04 9.42
N ARG A 308 5.65 -24.33 9.14
CA ARG A 308 5.23 -25.64 8.61
C ARG A 308 5.97 -25.99 7.31
N ARG A 309 6.01 -25.08 6.33
CA ARG A 309 6.72 -25.28 5.06
C ARG A 309 8.22 -25.52 5.25
N LEU A 310 8.86 -24.79 6.16
CA LEU A 310 10.28 -24.98 6.47
C LEU A 310 10.54 -26.34 7.10
N ARG A 311 9.70 -26.77 8.05
CA ARG A 311 9.80 -28.09 8.68
C ARG A 311 9.58 -29.24 7.69
N GLU A 312 8.66 -29.08 6.74
CA GLU A 312 8.43 -30.06 5.66
C GLU A 312 9.64 -30.18 4.73
N ALA A 313 10.36 -29.07 4.50
CA ALA A 313 11.56 -29.03 3.66
C ALA A 313 12.86 -29.44 4.39
N ASP A 314 12.81 -29.63 5.71
CA ASP A 314 13.97 -29.90 6.57
C ASP A 314 13.86 -31.26 7.28
N PRO A 315 14.02 -32.39 6.56
CA PRO A 315 13.96 -33.72 7.16
C PRO A 315 15.12 -33.98 8.15
N GLN A 316 16.20 -33.20 8.08
CA GLN A 316 17.38 -33.33 8.93
C GLN A 316 17.28 -32.53 10.24
N GLY A 317 16.26 -31.67 10.39
CA GLY A 317 16.05 -30.87 11.59
C GLY A 317 17.10 -29.77 11.82
N ARG A 318 17.66 -29.22 10.74
CA ARG A 318 18.65 -28.13 10.72
C ARG A 318 18.04 -26.76 11.03
N PHE A 319 16.73 -26.60 10.98
CA PHE A 319 16.00 -25.38 11.32
C PHE A 319 15.26 -25.49 12.66
N ARG A 320 15.49 -24.50 13.54
CA ARG A 320 14.72 -24.32 14.79
C ARG A 320 14.37 -22.85 15.04
N LEU A 321 13.16 -22.63 15.55
CA LEU A 321 12.66 -21.34 16.02
C LEU A 321 12.70 -21.30 17.54
N TYR A 322 13.30 -20.26 18.11
CA TYR A 322 13.56 -20.08 19.53
C TYR A 322 12.89 -18.81 20.05
N CYS A 323 12.55 -18.82 21.34
CA CYS A 323 12.16 -17.62 22.08
C CYS A 323 12.97 -17.52 23.39
N PRO A 324 13.41 -16.32 23.82
CA PRO A 324 14.15 -16.16 25.07
C PRO A 324 13.20 -16.22 26.27
N GLU A 325 13.45 -17.13 27.19
CA GLU A 325 12.71 -17.27 28.44
C GLU A 325 13.54 -16.75 29.61
N VAL A 326 12.88 -16.02 30.51
CA VAL A 326 13.45 -15.61 31.79
C VAL A 326 12.54 -16.08 32.93
N PRO A 327 13.09 -16.48 34.08
CA PRO A 327 12.30 -16.88 35.23
C PRO A 327 11.31 -15.79 35.64
N GLY A 328 10.07 -16.17 35.94
CA GLY A 328 9.05 -15.25 36.47
C GLY A 328 8.09 -14.62 35.46
N ILE A 329 8.31 -14.75 34.14
CA ILE A 329 7.38 -14.22 33.11
C ILE A 329 6.62 -15.29 32.32
N ALA A 330 6.85 -16.58 32.59
CA ALA A 330 6.16 -17.67 31.91
C ALA A 330 4.62 -17.55 32.09
N PRO A 331 3.81 -17.87 31.06
CA PRO A 331 4.17 -18.49 29.78
C PRO A 331 4.66 -17.51 28.69
N ALA A 332 4.81 -16.22 29.00
CA ALA A 332 5.38 -15.23 28.09
C ALA A 332 6.90 -15.40 27.95
N CYS A 333 7.47 -14.74 26.94
CA CYS A 333 8.91 -14.69 26.67
C CYS A 333 9.34 -13.23 26.56
N VAL A 334 10.66 -12.97 26.56
CA VAL A 334 11.19 -11.63 26.27
C VAL A 334 10.69 -11.20 24.88
N ASN A 335 10.25 -9.95 24.76
CA ASN A 335 9.74 -9.43 23.49
C ASN A 335 10.91 -9.06 22.56
N VAL A 336 11.24 -9.98 21.66
CA VAL A 336 12.29 -9.79 20.64
C VAL A 336 11.83 -8.79 19.58
N HIS A 337 12.50 -7.65 19.52
CA HIS A 337 12.30 -6.59 18.52
C HIS A 337 13.55 -6.40 17.63
N SER A 338 14.67 -7.04 17.93
CA SER A 338 15.89 -6.98 17.11
C SER A 338 15.67 -7.42 15.67
N LYS A 339 16.55 -6.95 14.77
CA LYS A 339 16.64 -7.39 13.37
C LYS A 339 18.10 -7.64 13.01
N VAL A 340 18.58 -8.82 13.39
CA VAL A 340 19.99 -9.24 13.26
C VAL A 340 20.10 -10.49 12.38
N MET A 341 21.12 -10.54 11.55
CA MET A 341 21.53 -11.75 10.82
C MET A 341 23.04 -11.94 10.94
N VAL A 342 23.47 -13.16 11.24
CA VAL A 342 24.88 -13.58 11.20
C VAL A 342 25.02 -14.82 10.35
N VAL A 343 25.91 -14.76 9.35
CA VAL A 343 26.20 -15.88 8.44
C VAL A 343 27.65 -16.30 8.60
N ASP A 344 27.87 -17.56 9.03
CA ASP A 344 29.17 -18.25 9.06
C ASP A 344 30.33 -17.51 9.75
N ASP A 345 30.02 -16.58 10.64
CA ASP A 345 30.98 -15.60 11.19
C ASP A 345 31.67 -14.73 10.12
N ALA A 346 31.11 -14.70 8.91
CA ALA A 346 31.61 -13.99 7.74
C ALA A 346 30.79 -12.73 7.41
N LEU A 347 29.52 -12.67 7.81
CA LEU A 347 28.65 -11.52 7.60
C LEU A 347 27.83 -11.23 8.86
N LEU A 348 27.79 -9.97 9.28
CA LEU A 348 26.89 -9.43 10.30
C LEU A 348 26.00 -8.37 9.66
N VAL A 349 24.69 -8.44 9.90
CA VAL A 349 23.70 -7.43 9.50
C VAL A 349 22.89 -7.02 10.72
N ILE A 350 22.76 -5.70 10.94
CA ILE A 350 21.97 -5.10 12.02
C ILE A 350 21.18 -3.92 11.43
N GLY A 351 19.89 -3.81 11.69
CA GLY A 351 19.12 -2.67 11.19
C GLY A 351 17.67 -2.63 11.61
N SER A 352 16.83 -2.02 10.78
CA SER A 352 15.40 -1.82 11.04
C SER A 352 14.49 -2.83 10.34
N ALA A 353 14.99 -3.56 9.34
CA ALA A 353 14.17 -4.41 8.47
C ALA A 353 13.73 -5.73 9.11
N ASN A 354 12.42 -5.91 9.24
CA ASN A 354 11.83 -7.16 9.69
C ASN A 354 11.89 -8.24 8.60
N LEU A 355 11.80 -9.53 8.97
CA LEU A 355 11.61 -10.62 8.00
C LEU A 355 10.12 -10.76 7.62
N ASN A 356 9.50 -9.66 7.20
CA ASN A 356 8.15 -9.60 6.65
C ASN A 356 8.17 -9.02 5.24
N ASN A 357 7.09 -9.18 4.48
CA ASN A 357 7.03 -8.71 3.10
C ASN A 357 7.17 -7.18 3.00
N ARG A 358 6.65 -6.46 4.00
CA ARG A 358 6.71 -4.99 4.04
C ARG A 358 8.14 -4.45 4.09
N SER A 359 8.96 -4.93 5.01
CA SER A 359 10.36 -4.47 5.15
C SER A 359 11.23 -4.90 3.97
N MET A 360 10.82 -5.92 3.20
CA MET A 360 11.55 -6.33 1.99
C MET A 360 11.27 -5.45 0.77
N ALA A 361 10.12 -4.75 0.70
CA ALA A 361 9.76 -4.03 -0.54
C ALA A 361 8.96 -2.72 -0.37
N LEU A 362 8.23 -2.54 0.74
CA LEU A 362 7.27 -1.45 0.90
C LEU A 362 7.69 -0.38 1.92
N ASP A 363 8.07 -0.79 3.12
CA ASP A 363 8.46 0.13 4.17
C ASP A 363 9.87 0.65 3.90
N THR A 364 10.11 1.90 4.29
CA THR A 364 11.48 2.43 4.18
C THR A 364 12.32 1.94 5.35
N GLU A 365 13.41 1.26 5.05
CA GLU A 365 14.26 0.55 6.01
C GLU A 365 15.74 0.90 5.80
N CYS A 366 16.57 0.62 6.80
CA CYS A 366 18.02 0.83 6.74
C CYS A 366 18.74 -0.21 7.62
N ASN A 367 19.71 -0.91 7.04
CA ASN A 367 20.57 -1.85 7.73
C ASN A 367 22.05 -1.47 7.54
N LEU A 368 22.88 -1.85 8.51
CA LEU A 368 24.34 -1.83 8.46
C LEU A 368 24.86 -3.25 8.39
N CYS A 369 25.84 -3.46 7.51
CA CYS A 369 26.39 -4.77 7.23
C CYS A 369 27.92 -4.73 7.27
N VAL A 370 28.52 -5.75 7.88
CA VAL A 370 29.98 -5.94 7.90
C VAL A 370 30.29 -7.34 7.40
N ALA A 371 31.15 -7.42 6.39
CA ALA A 371 31.65 -8.67 5.85
C ALA A 371 33.12 -8.86 6.25
N ALA A 372 33.48 -10.09 6.63
CA ALA A 372 34.85 -10.43 6.99
C ALA A 372 35.80 -10.39 5.79
N ASN A 373 35.33 -10.76 4.59
CA ASN A 373 36.12 -10.78 3.35
C ASN A 373 37.50 -11.46 3.50
N GLY A 374 37.58 -12.50 4.33
CA GLY A 374 38.83 -13.22 4.64
C GLY A 374 39.67 -12.64 5.78
N ASP A 375 39.32 -11.47 6.34
CA ASP A 375 39.98 -10.92 7.53
C ASP A 375 39.52 -11.67 8.79
N ALA A 376 40.44 -12.43 9.38
CA ALA A 376 40.22 -13.21 10.59
C ALA A 376 39.84 -12.35 11.82
N ARG A 377 40.33 -11.10 11.90
CA ARG A 377 39.99 -10.17 12.98
C ARG A 377 38.53 -9.75 12.89
N ILE A 378 38.04 -9.44 11.68
CA ILE A 378 36.64 -9.10 11.44
C ILE A 378 35.76 -10.32 11.71
N ALA A 379 36.13 -11.49 11.18
CA ALA A 379 35.40 -12.73 11.43
C ALA A 379 35.28 -13.05 12.93
N ALA A 380 36.37 -12.88 13.69
CA ALA A 380 36.35 -13.05 15.14
C ALA A 380 35.43 -12.02 15.84
N GLY A 381 35.35 -10.78 15.35
CA GLY A 381 34.43 -9.78 15.88
C GLY A 381 32.97 -10.08 15.58
N ILE A 382 32.65 -10.57 14.37
CA ILE A 382 31.32 -11.06 14.01
C ILE A 382 30.93 -12.25 14.89
N ALA A 383 31.84 -13.20 15.09
CA ALA A 383 31.62 -14.34 15.99
C ALA A 383 31.35 -13.89 17.43
N ARG A 384 32.10 -12.92 17.95
CA ARG A 384 31.86 -12.33 19.28
C ARG A 384 30.48 -11.67 19.36
N ALA A 385 30.05 -10.94 18.33
CA ALA A 385 28.73 -10.34 18.31
C ALA A 385 27.61 -11.40 18.41
N ARG A 386 27.66 -12.47 17.61
CA ARG A 386 26.71 -13.60 17.75
C ARG A 386 26.77 -14.22 19.15
N ASN A 387 27.98 -14.48 19.64
CA ASN A 387 28.16 -15.14 20.93
C ASN A 387 27.63 -14.28 22.08
N ARG A 388 27.74 -12.95 22.01
CA ARG A 388 27.16 -12.01 22.98
C ARG A 388 25.65 -12.16 23.05
N LEU A 389 24.96 -12.15 21.90
CA LEU A 389 23.50 -12.30 21.84
C LEU A 389 23.03 -13.66 22.38
N LEU A 390 23.66 -14.75 21.93
CA LEU A 390 23.31 -16.09 22.41
C LEU A 390 23.62 -16.27 23.90
N ALA A 391 24.78 -15.79 24.36
CA ALA A 391 25.17 -15.87 25.76
C ALA A 391 24.22 -15.09 26.67
N GLU A 392 23.79 -13.91 26.23
CA GLU A 392 22.76 -13.12 26.88
C GLU A 392 21.46 -13.91 26.99
N HIS A 393 20.89 -14.41 25.90
CA HIS A 393 19.63 -15.18 25.95
C HIS A 393 19.71 -16.44 26.82
N LEU A 394 20.88 -17.09 26.86
CA LEU A 394 21.13 -18.28 27.67
C LEU A 394 21.57 -17.98 29.11
N GLY A 395 21.80 -16.71 29.46
CA GLY A 395 22.29 -16.29 30.78
C GLY A 395 23.69 -16.83 31.12
N VAL A 396 24.56 -17.04 30.13
CA VAL A 396 25.93 -17.55 30.28
C VAL A 396 26.98 -16.53 29.86
N SER A 397 28.27 -16.83 30.00
CA SER A 397 29.34 -15.94 29.51
C SER A 397 29.60 -16.11 28.02
N GLU A 398 30.08 -15.06 27.36
CA GLU A 398 30.51 -15.12 25.94
C GLU A 398 31.56 -16.23 25.71
N ALA A 399 32.44 -16.47 26.69
CA ALA A 399 33.45 -17.52 26.64
C ALA A 399 32.85 -18.93 26.72
N ALA A 400 31.80 -19.13 27.53
CA ALA A 400 31.08 -20.41 27.59
C ALA A 400 30.39 -20.69 26.25
N MET A 401 29.75 -19.68 25.66
CA MET A 401 29.12 -19.79 24.33
C MET A 401 30.14 -20.10 23.23
N ALA A 402 31.29 -19.41 23.24
CA ALA A 402 32.38 -19.67 22.30
C ALA A 402 32.93 -21.09 22.45
N SER A 403 33.13 -21.56 23.68
CA SER A 403 33.57 -22.93 23.98
C SER A 403 32.57 -23.97 23.45
N ALA A 404 31.27 -23.77 23.66
CA ALA A 404 30.24 -24.67 23.14
C ALA A 404 30.27 -24.75 21.60
N LEU A 405 30.40 -23.62 20.91
CA LEU A 405 30.46 -23.53 19.45
C LEU A 405 31.78 -24.02 18.83
N SER A 406 32.87 -24.04 19.60
CA SER A 406 34.19 -24.50 19.12
C SER A 406 34.25 -26.00 18.85
N ARG A 407 33.31 -26.77 19.42
CA ARG A 407 33.24 -28.24 19.28
C ARG A 407 32.68 -28.71 17.92
N ASP A 408 32.47 -27.77 17.00
CA ASP A 408 31.89 -27.92 15.66
C ASP A 408 30.57 -28.69 15.56
N LYS A 409 29.78 -28.57 16.63
CA LYS A 409 28.49 -29.24 16.84
C LYS A 409 27.28 -28.46 16.31
N GLY A 410 27.53 -27.30 15.69
CA GLY A 410 26.48 -26.42 15.16
C GLY A 410 25.82 -25.53 16.21
N LEU A 411 24.80 -24.74 15.81
CA LEU A 411 24.14 -23.77 16.70
C LEU A 411 23.21 -24.48 17.68
N HIS A 412 22.44 -25.45 17.20
CA HIS A 412 21.39 -26.09 18.00
C HIS A 412 21.96 -26.89 19.15
N GLU A 413 23.01 -27.68 18.89
CA GLU A 413 23.66 -28.46 19.94
C GLU A 413 24.40 -27.55 20.95
N ALA A 414 24.98 -26.44 20.49
CA ALA A 414 25.60 -25.47 21.41
C ALA A 414 24.55 -24.82 22.33
N ILE A 415 23.36 -24.50 21.81
CA ILE A 415 22.22 -24.00 22.59
C ILE A 415 21.73 -25.10 23.56
N ASP A 416 21.54 -26.33 23.08
CA ASP A 416 21.03 -27.45 23.90
C ASP A 416 21.99 -27.80 25.05
N VAL A 417 23.31 -27.76 24.84
CA VAL A 417 24.32 -28.00 25.90
C VAL A 417 24.32 -26.92 26.97
N LEU A 418 23.94 -25.69 26.62
CA LEU A 418 23.90 -24.54 27.52
C LEU A 418 22.50 -24.26 28.07
N HIS A 419 21.50 -25.02 27.63
CA HIS A 419 20.12 -24.92 28.10
C HIS A 419 20.02 -25.28 29.58
N ARG A 420 19.24 -24.49 30.33
CA ARG A 420 19.01 -24.69 31.76
C ARG A 420 17.52 -24.56 32.07
N ASP A 421 16.90 -25.66 32.46
CA ASP A 421 15.48 -25.70 32.80
C ASP A 421 15.16 -24.83 34.02
N GLY A 422 14.10 -24.02 33.92
CA GLY A 422 13.66 -23.13 34.99
C GLY A 422 14.56 -21.91 35.23
N GLU A 423 15.67 -21.80 34.50
CA GLU A 423 16.54 -20.63 34.47
C GLU A 423 16.32 -19.82 33.18
N ARG A 424 17.12 -18.78 32.98
CA ARG A 424 17.14 -18.03 31.73
C ARG A 424 17.71 -18.90 30.61
N THR A 425 16.97 -19.04 29.51
CA THR A 425 17.35 -19.94 28.42
C THR A 425 16.66 -19.58 27.08
N LEU A 426 17.07 -20.24 26.00
CA LEU A 426 16.39 -20.21 24.70
C LEU A 426 15.55 -21.46 24.52
N SER A 427 14.23 -21.30 24.53
CA SER A 427 13.30 -22.43 24.35
C SER A 427 12.81 -22.50 22.92
N ALA A 428 13.03 -23.65 22.28
CA ALA A 428 12.49 -23.95 20.96
C ALA A 428 10.96 -24.02 21.02
N PHE A 429 10.26 -23.45 20.04
CA PHE A 429 8.81 -23.49 19.99
C PHE A 429 8.26 -23.67 18.58
N THR A 430 7.11 -24.34 18.51
CA THR A 430 6.34 -24.49 17.26
C THR A 430 5.16 -23.52 17.30
N PRO A 431 5.06 -22.56 16.35
CA PRO A 431 3.89 -21.71 16.27
C PRO A 431 2.62 -22.55 16.02
N ALA A 432 1.60 -22.36 16.85
CA ALA A 432 0.35 -23.11 16.72
C ALA A 432 -0.47 -22.60 15.52
N LEU A 433 -0.94 -23.54 14.68
CA LEU A 433 -1.90 -23.28 13.61
C LEU A 433 -3.21 -23.95 13.99
N LYS A 434 -4.27 -23.19 14.29
CA LYS A 434 -5.61 -23.75 14.53
C LYS A 434 -6.32 -23.94 13.19
N ASP A 435 -6.90 -25.11 12.94
CA ASP A 435 -7.53 -25.46 11.64
C ASP A 435 -8.61 -24.46 11.20
N ALA A 436 -9.34 -23.89 12.15
CA ALA A 436 -10.35 -22.85 11.89
C ALA A 436 -9.73 -21.54 11.37
N ASP A 437 -8.52 -21.19 11.84
CA ASP A 437 -7.81 -19.95 11.46
C ASP A 437 -7.05 -20.13 10.12
N ASP A 438 -6.63 -21.36 9.78
CA ASP A 438 -6.03 -21.68 8.47
C ASP A 438 -7.06 -21.56 7.33
N ALA A 439 -8.31 -21.99 7.57
CA ALA A 439 -9.40 -21.86 6.61
C ALA A 439 -10.01 -20.44 6.54
N ALA A 440 -9.91 -19.66 7.62
CA ALA A 440 -10.62 -18.39 7.80
C ALA A 440 -9.74 -17.13 7.78
N SER A 441 -8.49 -17.17 7.29
CA SER A 441 -7.62 -15.99 7.16
C SER A 441 -7.58 -15.39 5.74
N PRO A 442 -8.59 -14.59 5.34
CA PRO A 442 -8.48 -13.64 4.25
C PRO A 442 -7.82 -12.36 4.78
N GLY A 443 -6.48 -12.31 4.86
CA GLY A 443 -5.81 -11.15 5.46
C GLY A 443 -4.34 -10.88 5.10
N ALA A 444 -3.62 -11.85 4.52
CA ALA A 444 -2.17 -11.72 4.27
C ALA A 444 -1.78 -10.49 3.43
N VAL A 445 -2.62 -10.12 2.45
CA VAL A 445 -2.33 -9.05 1.49
C VAL A 445 -2.54 -7.64 2.07
N VAL A 446 -3.31 -7.51 3.15
CA VAL A 446 -3.65 -6.19 3.73
C VAL A 446 -2.70 -5.81 4.87
N LEU A 447 -2.24 -6.79 5.66
CA LEU A 447 -1.40 -6.55 6.84
C LEU A 447 0.10 -6.70 6.57
N ASP A 448 0.49 -7.56 5.62
CA ASP A 448 1.90 -7.73 5.20
C ASP A 448 2.07 -7.62 3.67
N PRO A 449 1.73 -6.47 3.07
CA PRO A 449 1.87 -6.24 1.63
C PRO A 449 3.34 -6.07 1.19
N MET A 450 3.67 -6.58 -0.01
CA MET A 450 4.93 -6.24 -0.71
C MET A 450 4.85 -4.91 -1.49
N GLU A 451 3.64 -4.40 -1.76
CA GLU A 451 3.40 -3.24 -2.62
C GLU A 451 2.40 -2.25 -1.97
N PRO A 452 2.42 -0.96 -2.34
CA PRO A 452 1.52 0.03 -1.77
C PRO A 452 0.06 -0.39 -1.91
N ILE A 453 -0.67 -0.37 -0.79
CA ILE A 453 -2.07 -0.72 -0.82
C ILE A 453 -2.88 0.51 -1.23
N ASP A 454 -3.55 0.41 -2.37
CA ASP A 454 -4.58 1.36 -2.75
C ASP A 454 -5.75 1.24 -1.75
N PHE A 455 -6.00 2.30 -0.96
CA PHE A 455 -7.07 2.31 0.06
C PHE A 455 -8.46 2.03 -0.53
N GLU A 456 -8.66 2.26 -1.83
CA GLU A 456 -9.90 1.88 -2.53
C GLU A 456 -10.12 0.34 -2.50
N ASN A 457 -9.05 -0.47 -2.45
CA ASN A 457 -9.11 -1.93 -2.38
C ASN A 457 -9.26 -2.50 -0.95
N VAL A 458 -8.78 -1.80 0.08
CA VAL A 458 -8.90 -2.25 1.48
C VAL A 458 -10.34 -2.25 1.94
N MET A 459 -11.09 -1.20 1.58
CA MET A 459 -12.49 -1.09 1.95
C MET A 459 -13.36 -2.14 1.24
N GLY A 460 -12.98 -2.56 0.03
CA GLY A 460 -13.62 -3.71 -0.64
C GLY A 460 -13.35 -5.04 0.06
N THR A 461 -12.16 -5.21 0.65
CA THR A 461 -11.76 -6.45 1.32
C THR A 461 -12.36 -6.58 2.73
N PHE A 462 -12.47 -5.48 3.48
CA PHE A 462 -13.15 -5.45 4.79
C PHE A 462 -14.68 -5.54 4.69
N ILE A 463 -15.27 -5.22 3.54
CA ILE A 463 -16.71 -5.34 3.29
C ILE A 463 -17.07 -6.72 2.72
N GLU A 464 -16.12 -7.44 2.10
CA GLU A 464 -16.36 -8.79 1.54
C GLU A 464 -16.08 -9.94 2.51
N THR A 465 -15.42 -9.71 3.64
CA THR A 465 -15.32 -10.71 4.71
C THR A 465 -16.44 -10.54 5.71
N GLU A 466 -17.62 -11.03 5.32
CA GLU A 466 -18.64 -11.45 6.27
C GLU A 466 -18.08 -12.59 7.16
N ALA A 467 -17.30 -12.23 8.18
CA ALA A 467 -17.36 -12.97 9.43
C ALA A 467 -18.78 -12.76 9.95
N ARG A 468 -19.65 -13.75 9.71
CA ARG A 468 -21.03 -13.78 10.23
C ARG A 468 -21.00 -13.34 11.70
N PRO A 469 -21.57 -12.18 12.07
CA PRO A 469 -21.57 -11.77 13.46
C PRO A 469 -22.33 -12.83 14.27
N ARG A 470 -21.67 -13.44 15.25
CA ARG A 470 -22.32 -14.41 16.14
C ARG A 470 -23.55 -13.73 16.76
N LEU A 471 -24.69 -14.43 16.72
CA LEU A 471 -26.02 -13.99 17.18
C LEU A 471 -25.97 -13.26 18.52
N ALA A 472 -25.07 -13.68 19.42
CA ALA A 472 -24.82 -13.07 20.72
C ALA A 472 -24.46 -11.57 20.66
N GLY A 473 -23.63 -11.11 19.71
CA GLY A 473 -23.25 -9.70 19.59
C GLY A 473 -24.40 -8.79 19.15
N ARG A 474 -25.28 -9.30 18.26
CA ARG A 474 -26.51 -8.61 17.86
C ARG A 474 -27.53 -8.59 18.99
N ILE A 475 -27.63 -9.67 19.76
CA ILE A 475 -28.49 -9.73 20.96
C ILE A 475 -27.98 -8.77 22.03
N VAL A 476 -26.67 -8.70 22.29
CA VAL A 476 -26.11 -7.76 23.27
C VAL A 476 -26.31 -6.31 22.83
N ALA A 477 -26.07 -5.97 21.57
CA ALA A 477 -26.34 -4.62 21.05
C ALA A 477 -27.83 -4.27 21.11
N LEU A 478 -28.71 -5.23 20.81
CA LEU A 478 -30.16 -5.06 20.93
C LEU A 478 -30.59 -4.92 22.40
N VAL A 479 -30.02 -5.69 23.32
CA VAL A 479 -30.28 -5.62 24.76
C VAL A 479 -29.78 -4.30 25.34
N LEU A 480 -28.59 -3.84 24.96
CA LEU A 480 -28.06 -2.53 25.37
C LEU A 480 -28.89 -1.38 24.80
N LEU A 481 -29.37 -1.50 23.55
CA LEU A 481 -30.29 -0.53 22.96
C LEU A 481 -31.63 -0.53 23.70
N LEU A 482 -32.19 -1.70 24.00
CA LEU A 482 -33.45 -1.84 24.75
C LEU A 482 -33.31 -1.34 26.19
N LEU A 483 -32.17 -1.58 26.85
CA LEU A 483 -31.86 -1.05 28.18
C LEU A 483 -31.66 0.48 28.15
N GLY A 484 -31.02 1.01 27.10
CA GLY A 484 -30.89 2.45 26.89
C GLY A 484 -32.24 3.13 26.64
N LEU A 485 -33.11 2.51 25.82
CA LEU A 485 -34.46 2.99 25.57
C LEU A 485 -35.35 2.86 26.82
N ALA A 486 -35.22 1.78 27.58
CA ALA A 486 -35.90 1.60 28.87
C ALA A 486 -35.41 2.62 29.91
N GLY A 487 -34.10 2.88 29.97
CA GLY A 487 -33.50 3.92 30.80
C GLY A 487 -33.98 5.32 30.42
N LEU A 488 -34.11 5.61 29.12
CA LEU A 488 -34.67 6.86 28.62
C LEU A 488 -36.18 6.99 28.95
N ALA A 489 -36.94 5.90 28.84
CA ALA A 489 -38.36 5.86 29.20
C ALA A 489 -38.58 5.99 30.72
N LEU A 490 -37.70 5.40 31.54
CA LEU A 490 -37.68 5.55 32.99
C LEU A 490 -37.27 6.98 33.38
N ALA A 491 -36.25 7.55 32.75
CA ALA A 491 -35.87 8.95 32.92
C ALA A 491 -37.04 9.88 32.53
N TRP A 492 -37.74 9.61 31.43
CA TRP A 492 -38.92 10.35 31.00
C TRP A 492 -40.09 10.26 31.99
N ARG A 493 -40.26 9.10 32.64
CA ARG A 493 -41.35 8.84 33.60
C ARG A 493 -41.08 9.37 35.00
N TYR A 494 -39.83 9.35 35.45
CA TYR A 494 -39.44 9.62 36.84
C TYR A 494 -38.58 10.87 37.04
N THR A 495 -38.24 11.62 35.97
CA THR A 495 -37.56 12.92 36.06
C THR A 495 -38.43 14.05 35.48
N PRO A 496 -38.11 15.34 35.75
CA PRO A 496 -38.83 16.49 35.20
C PRO A 496 -38.67 16.67 33.67
N LEU A 497 -38.00 15.77 32.96
CA LEU A 497 -37.86 15.82 31.49
C LEU A 497 -39.22 15.90 30.77
N ARG A 498 -40.28 15.31 31.33
CA ARG A 498 -41.65 15.43 30.80
C ARG A 498 -42.20 16.86 30.85
N GLU A 499 -41.72 17.69 31.78
CA GLU A 499 -42.21 19.05 32.03
C GLU A 499 -41.60 20.06 31.05
N TRP A 500 -40.43 19.72 30.47
CA TRP A 500 -39.81 20.44 29.37
C TRP A 500 -40.40 20.06 27.99
N ALA A 501 -41.17 18.96 27.94
CA ALA A 501 -41.87 18.46 26.76
C ALA A 501 -43.39 18.66 26.86
N ASP A 502 -43.83 19.71 27.55
CA ASP A 502 -45.23 20.08 27.66
C ASP A 502 -45.76 20.55 26.28
N LEU A 503 -46.47 19.66 25.59
CA LEU A 503 -46.97 19.83 24.22
C LEU A 503 -47.70 21.19 24.01
N PRO A 504 -48.51 21.71 24.95
CA PRO A 504 -49.14 23.03 24.84
C PRO A 504 -48.19 24.23 24.98
N ARG A 505 -47.03 24.09 25.63
CA ARG A 505 -46.01 25.16 25.70
C ARG A 505 -45.19 25.21 24.42
N VAL A 506 -44.81 24.05 23.89
CA VAL A 506 -44.10 23.94 22.61
C VAL A 506 -45.00 24.44 21.47
N LEU A 507 -46.28 24.03 21.43
CA LEU A 507 -47.24 24.51 20.44
C LEU A 507 -47.49 26.02 20.52
N ARG A 508 -47.55 26.63 21.72
CA ARG A 508 -47.70 28.10 21.88
C ARG A 508 -46.49 28.89 21.39
N VAL A 509 -45.28 28.38 21.60
CA VAL A 509 -44.04 29.00 21.08
C VAL A 509 -44.00 28.87 19.55
N VAL A 510 -44.38 27.71 19.02
CA VAL A 510 -44.48 27.45 17.58
C VAL A 510 -45.52 28.36 16.91
N GLU A 511 -46.72 28.52 17.48
CA GLU A 511 -47.76 29.42 16.97
C GLU A 511 -47.35 30.89 17.00
N ARG A 512 -46.70 31.36 18.10
CA ARG A 512 -46.19 32.74 18.16
C ARG A 512 -45.16 33.02 17.08
N ILE A 513 -44.24 32.09 16.84
CA ILE A 513 -43.21 32.25 15.81
C ILE A 513 -43.85 32.23 14.42
N ARG A 514 -44.82 31.35 14.17
CA ARG A 514 -45.52 31.26 12.87
C ARG A 514 -46.32 32.53 12.51
N LEU A 515 -46.86 33.23 13.51
CA LEU A 515 -47.68 34.44 13.33
C LEU A 515 -46.85 35.73 13.13
N LEU A 516 -45.52 35.69 13.30
CA LEU A 516 -44.68 36.85 13.01
C LEU A 516 -44.61 37.10 11.50
N PRO A 517 -44.86 38.34 11.01
CA PRO A 517 -44.73 38.67 9.59
C PRO A 517 -43.33 38.38 9.02
N LEU A 518 -42.30 38.44 9.88
CA LEU A 518 -40.89 38.18 9.55
C LEU A 518 -40.42 36.77 9.91
N ALA A 519 -41.34 35.84 10.24
CA ALA A 519 -40.97 34.47 10.65
C ALA A 519 -40.04 33.73 9.67
N PRO A 520 -40.20 33.85 8.33
CA PRO A 520 -39.27 33.25 7.38
C PRO A 520 -37.86 33.85 7.44
N LEU A 521 -37.73 35.14 7.73
CA LEU A 521 -36.44 35.80 7.87
C LEU A 521 -35.75 35.40 9.19
N VAL A 522 -36.52 35.27 10.27
CA VAL A 522 -36.02 34.79 11.56
C VAL A 522 -35.49 33.37 11.41
N ILE A 523 -36.20 32.47 10.74
CA ILE A 523 -35.72 31.09 10.57
C ILE A 523 -34.49 31.04 9.66
N MET A 524 -34.39 31.89 8.63
CA MET A 524 -33.16 32.02 7.84
C MET A 524 -31.97 32.48 8.68
N ALA A 525 -32.16 33.45 9.59
CA ALA A 525 -31.12 33.90 10.50
C ALA A 525 -30.69 32.81 11.49
N VAL A 526 -31.65 32.00 11.98
CA VAL A 526 -31.36 30.83 12.84
C VAL A 526 -30.54 29.79 12.10
N TYR A 527 -30.82 29.50 10.83
CA TYR A 527 -29.98 28.61 10.03
C TYR A 527 -28.58 29.17 9.80
N LEU A 528 -28.48 30.45 9.45
CA LEU A 528 -27.20 31.11 9.23
C LEU A 528 -26.31 31.06 10.49
N LEU A 529 -26.84 31.51 11.63
CA LEU A 529 -26.10 31.54 12.89
C LEU A 529 -25.88 30.12 13.45
N GLY A 530 -26.92 29.28 13.42
CA GLY A 530 -26.88 27.91 13.94
C GLY A 530 -25.89 27.04 13.19
N THR A 531 -25.82 27.15 11.86
CA THR A 531 -24.81 26.42 11.10
C THR A 531 -23.40 26.95 11.35
N LEU A 532 -23.18 28.25 11.59
CA LEU A 532 -21.86 28.78 11.94
C LEU A 532 -21.35 28.30 13.30
N VAL A 533 -22.24 28.10 14.29
CA VAL A 533 -21.89 27.58 15.62
C VAL A 533 -22.06 26.05 15.76
N MET A 534 -22.08 25.34 14.62
CA MET A 534 -22.13 23.87 14.53
C MET A 534 -23.37 23.19 15.14
N VAL A 535 -24.52 23.87 15.20
CA VAL A 535 -25.79 23.23 15.55
C VAL A 535 -26.12 22.13 14.52
N PRO A 536 -26.54 20.93 14.96
CA PRO A 536 -26.92 19.85 14.05
C PRO A 536 -28.04 20.29 13.09
N VAL A 537 -27.75 20.28 11.80
CA VAL A 537 -28.66 20.78 10.76
C VAL A 537 -29.97 19.99 10.69
N THR A 538 -29.96 18.72 11.07
CA THR A 538 -31.15 17.86 11.15
C THR A 538 -32.16 18.36 12.18
N VAL A 539 -31.69 18.90 13.31
CA VAL A 539 -32.55 19.49 14.35
C VAL A 539 -33.25 20.74 13.80
N LEU A 540 -32.50 21.60 13.11
CA LEU A 540 -33.06 22.80 12.48
C LEU A 540 -34.13 22.44 11.43
N ILE A 541 -33.90 21.40 10.62
CA ILE A 541 -34.85 20.91 9.61
C ILE A 541 -36.15 20.44 10.28
N ILE A 542 -36.05 19.60 11.33
CA ILE A 542 -37.23 19.09 12.03
C ILE A 542 -38.02 20.23 12.67
N VAL A 543 -37.36 21.15 13.36
CA VAL A 543 -38.01 22.31 13.99
C VAL A 543 -38.72 23.18 12.93
N THR A 544 -38.07 23.43 11.80
CA THR A 544 -38.62 24.27 10.73
C THR A 544 -39.84 23.62 10.08
N VAL A 545 -39.79 22.31 9.85
CA VAL A 545 -40.92 21.52 9.35
C VAL A 545 -42.08 21.52 10.34
N VAL A 546 -41.80 21.35 11.64
CA VAL A 546 -42.83 21.40 12.70
C VAL A 546 -43.49 22.78 12.78
N VAL A 547 -42.71 23.86 12.64
CA VAL A 547 -43.21 25.23 12.80
C VAL A 547 -44.05 25.69 11.61
N PHE A 548 -43.58 25.42 10.39
CA PHE A 548 -44.19 25.96 9.16
C PHE A 548 -45.01 24.93 8.38
N GLY A 549 -45.08 23.69 8.87
CA GLY A 549 -45.73 22.57 8.19
C GLY A 549 -44.83 21.93 7.12
N PRO A 550 -45.27 20.82 6.53
CA PRO A 550 -44.44 19.97 5.67
C PRO A 550 -43.93 20.70 4.41
N PHE A 551 -44.80 21.44 3.70
CA PHE A 551 -44.44 22.06 2.43
C PHE A 551 -43.63 23.35 2.61
N ALA A 552 -44.15 24.31 3.38
CA ALA A 552 -43.44 25.57 3.64
C ALA A 552 -42.19 25.35 4.49
N GLY A 553 -42.24 24.44 5.47
CA GLY A 553 -41.08 24.07 6.28
C GLY A 553 -40.00 23.35 5.49
N ALA A 554 -40.35 22.48 4.53
CA ALA A 554 -39.36 21.89 3.61
C ALA A 554 -38.68 22.96 2.74
N ALA A 555 -39.47 23.90 2.19
CA ALA A 555 -38.94 25.00 1.40
C ALA A 555 -37.99 25.90 2.22
N TYR A 556 -38.38 26.27 3.44
CA TYR A 556 -37.54 27.07 4.33
C TYR A 556 -36.32 26.30 4.84
N ALA A 557 -36.43 25.00 5.12
CA ALA A 557 -35.30 24.18 5.49
C ALA A 557 -34.27 24.08 4.35
N LEU A 558 -34.74 23.92 3.10
CA LEU A 558 -33.87 23.89 1.92
C LEU A 558 -33.19 25.25 1.69
N ALA A 559 -33.92 26.35 1.83
CA ALA A 559 -33.36 27.70 1.74
C ALA A 559 -32.33 27.98 2.85
N GLY A 560 -32.64 27.60 4.10
CA GLY A 560 -31.78 27.80 5.26
C GLY A 560 -30.49 26.98 5.22
N THR A 561 -30.58 25.71 4.83
CA THR A 561 -29.40 24.87 4.62
C THR A 561 -28.52 25.39 3.48
N SER A 562 -29.12 25.86 2.40
CA SER A 562 -28.39 26.49 1.29
C SER A 562 -27.70 27.78 1.73
N LEU A 563 -28.38 28.64 2.50
CA LEU A 563 -27.81 29.87 3.05
C LEU A 563 -26.62 29.58 3.99
N GLY A 564 -26.76 28.60 4.89
CA GLY A 564 -25.67 28.16 5.78
C GLY A 564 -24.48 27.57 5.00
N ALA A 565 -24.74 26.87 3.89
CA ALA A 565 -23.68 26.36 3.02
C ALA A 565 -22.90 27.46 2.32
N VAL A 566 -23.59 28.49 1.80
CA VAL A 566 -22.96 29.66 1.17
C VAL A 566 -22.11 30.43 2.20
N ALA A 567 -22.62 30.63 3.41
CA ALA A 567 -21.89 31.31 4.47
C ALA A 567 -20.62 30.54 4.89
N GLY A 568 -20.73 29.24 5.17
CA GLY A 568 -19.58 28.40 5.50
C GLY A 568 -18.55 28.31 4.36
N TYR A 569 -19.01 28.28 3.11
CA TYR A 569 -18.16 28.35 1.92
C TYR A 569 -17.40 29.68 1.85
N GLY A 570 -18.08 30.81 2.08
CA GLY A 570 -17.46 32.14 2.09
C GLY A 570 -16.38 32.26 3.17
N VAL A 571 -16.65 31.75 4.37
CA VAL A 571 -15.65 31.70 5.46
C VAL A 571 -14.46 30.81 5.07
N GLY A 572 -14.70 29.63 4.49
CA GLY A 572 -13.62 28.76 4.01
C GLY A 572 -12.77 29.40 2.90
N ARG A 573 -13.42 30.10 1.98
CA ARG A 573 -12.77 30.79 0.83
C ARG A 573 -11.89 31.95 1.28
N THR A 574 -12.30 32.68 2.32
CA THR A 574 -11.58 33.81 2.89
C THR A 574 -10.41 33.39 3.78
N LEU A 575 -10.57 32.30 4.55
CA LEU A 575 -9.48 31.72 5.35
C LEU A 575 -8.39 31.06 4.49
N GLY A 576 -8.74 30.56 3.31
CA GLY A 576 -7.80 29.95 2.38
C GLY A 576 -7.39 28.53 2.77
N ARG A 577 -6.78 27.83 1.80
CA ARG A 577 -6.44 26.41 1.89
C ARG A 577 -5.50 26.11 3.06
N ASP A 578 -4.54 26.99 3.31
CA ASP A 578 -3.49 26.77 4.30
C ASP A 578 -4.00 26.92 5.75
N ALA A 579 -4.98 27.78 6.00
CA ALA A 579 -5.57 27.94 7.33
C ALA A 579 -6.52 26.77 7.66
N VAL A 580 -7.32 26.32 6.69
CA VAL A 580 -8.24 25.17 6.88
C VAL A 580 -7.47 23.85 7.03
N GLN A 581 -6.32 23.70 6.37
CA GLN A 581 -5.42 22.55 6.59
C GLN A 581 -4.71 22.59 7.95
N ARG A 582 -4.40 23.78 8.48
CA ARG A 582 -3.81 23.96 9.82
C ARG A 582 -4.80 23.69 10.96
N PHE A 583 -6.06 24.06 10.80
CA PHE A 583 -7.10 23.89 11.84
C PHE A 583 -7.94 22.61 11.70
N GLY A 584 -7.94 21.96 10.54
CA GLY A 584 -8.90 20.91 10.18
C GLY A 584 -8.58 19.47 10.59
N GLY A 585 -7.34 19.15 10.94
CA GLY A 585 -6.93 17.77 11.21
C GLY A 585 -7.05 16.81 9.99
N GLU A 586 -6.70 15.54 10.20
CA GLU A 586 -6.47 14.56 9.12
C GLU A 586 -7.72 14.24 8.26
N ARG A 587 -8.92 14.27 8.86
CA ARG A 587 -10.19 14.02 8.14
C ARG A 587 -10.48 15.11 7.09
N LEU A 588 -10.09 16.36 7.35
CA LEU A 588 -10.20 17.45 6.38
C LEU A 588 -9.18 17.33 5.26
N ASN A 589 -7.97 16.85 5.56
CA ASN A 589 -6.91 16.67 4.56
C ASN A 589 -7.22 15.50 3.60
N ALA A 590 -7.90 14.45 4.07
CA ALA A 590 -8.44 13.41 3.21
C ALA A 590 -9.54 13.95 2.28
N LEU A 591 -10.49 14.71 2.85
CA LEU A 591 -11.61 15.30 2.12
C LEU A 591 -11.14 16.29 1.03
N SER A 592 -10.17 17.17 1.35
CA SER A 592 -9.62 18.14 0.40
C SER A 592 -8.87 17.50 -0.77
N ARG A 593 -8.25 16.32 -0.59
CA ARG A 593 -7.49 15.61 -1.63
C ARG A 593 -8.38 14.82 -2.58
N GLN A 594 -9.48 14.24 -2.06
CA GLN A 594 -10.41 13.40 -2.81
C GLN A 594 -11.36 14.18 -3.74
N ILE A 595 -11.52 15.47 -3.48
CA ILE A 595 -12.54 16.33 -4.11
C ILE A 595 -12.13 16.89 -5.50
N GLY A 596 -10.89 16.66 -5.94
CA GLY A 596 -10.25 17.41 -7.03
C GLY A 596 -10.94 17.42 -8.40
N ASN A 597 -11.73 16.40 -8.76
CA ASN A 597 -12.10 16.20 -10.18
C ASN A 597 -13.61 16.16 -10.50
N HIS A 598 -14.54 16.17 -9.52
CA HIS A 598 -16.01 16.15 -9.79
C HIS A 598 -16.81 16.96 -8.75
N GLY A 599 -16.74 18.30 -8.82
CA GLY A 599 -17.24 19.21 -7.76
C GLY A 599 -18.71 19.04 -7.37
N LEU A 600 -19.64 18.94 -8.32
CA LEU A 600 -21.08 18.80 -8.04
C LEU A 600 -21.43 17.43 -7.44
N LEU A 601 -20.90 16.37 -8.06
CA LEU A 601 -21.20 15.00 -7.66
C LEU A 601 -20.65 14.68 -6.26
N ALA A 602 -19.44 15.15 -5.97
CA ALA A 602 -18.83 15.05 -4.65
C ALA A 602 -19.72 15.72 -3.59
N MET A 603 -20.27 16.90 -3.89
CA MET A 603 -21.15 17.62 -2.97
C MET A 603 -22.46 16.89 -2.71
N VAL A 604 -23.09 16.30 -3.73
CA VAL A 604 -24.33 15.50 -3.54
C VAL A 604 -24.08 14.29 -2.63
N VAL A 605 -23.01 13.54 -2.89
CA VAL A 605 -22.67 12.34 -2.11
C VAL A 605 -22.37 12.69 -0.65
N MET A 606 -21.61 13.77 -0.41
CA MET A 606 -21.28 14.24 0.94
C MET A 606 -22.49 14.70 1.76
N ARG A 607 -23.60 15.06 1.13
CA ARG A 607 -24.85 15.44 1.83
C ARG A 607 -25.76 14.26 2.12
N LEU A 608 -25.71 13.24 1.28
CA LEU A 608 -26.43 12.00 1.48
C LEU A 608 -25.77 11.10 2.53
N MET A 609 -24.45 11.21 2.70
CA MET A 609 -23.68 10.42 3.67
C MET A 609 -23.21 11.32 4.83
N PRO A 610 -23.63 11.07 6.09
CA PRO A 610 -23.27 11.89 7.24
C PRO A 610 -21.85 11.60 7.73
N ILE A 611 -20.85 11.86 6.87
CA ILE A 611 -19.44 11.56 7.13
C ILE A 611 -18.79 12.63 8.02
N ALA A 612 -19.29 13.87 7.97
CA ALA A 612 -18.77 14.99 8.74
C ALA A 612 -19.86 16.05 9.06
N PRO A 613 -19.65 16.89 10.10
CA PRO A 613 -20.57 17.97 10.44
C PRO A 613 -20.78 18.97 9.28
N PHE A 614 -22.01 19.46 9.12
CA PHE A 614 -22.44 20.29 7.99
C PHE A 614 -21.54 21.52 7.75
N THR A 615 -21.22 22.25 8.83
CA THR A 615 -20.37 23.45 8.84
C THR A 615 -18.97 23.16 8.34
N LEU A 616 -18.40 22.04 8.78
CA LEU A 616 -17.03 21.65 8.51
C LEU A 616 -16.84 21.33 7.02
N VAL A 617 -17.79 20.59 6.44
CA VAL A 617 -17.82 20.30 5.00
C VAL A 617 -17.82 21.60 4.19
N ASN A 618 -18.65 22.58 4.57
CA ASN A 618 -18.74 23.86 3.85
C ASN A 618 -17.45 24.68 3.93
N LEU A 619 -16.79 24.67 5.08
CA LEU A 619 -15.50 25.34 5.27
C LEU A 619 -14.43 24.74 4.36
N VAL A 620 -14.33 23.40 4.31
CA VAL A 620 -13.37 22.68 3.44
C VAL A 620 -13.62 22.99 1.99
N VAL A 621 -14.89 22.90 1.58
CA VAL A 621 -15.30 23.09 0.19
C VAL A 621 -14.99 24.52 -0.23
N GLY A 622 -15.23 25.51 0.63
CA GLY A 622 -14.85 26.90 0.42
C GLY A 622 -13.35 27.13 0.26
N ALA A 623 -12.53 26.39 1.02
CA ALA A 623 -11.08 26.45 0.94
C ALA A 623 -10.48 25.60 -0.21
N SER A 624 -11.31 24.84 -0.93
CA SER A 624 -10.92 23.93 -2.01
C SER A 624 -11.15 24.52 -3.41
N ARG A 625 -10.91 23.72 -4.47
CA ARG A 625 -11.13 24.12 -5.88
C ARG A 625 -12.59 24.00 -6.35
N ILE A 626 -13.54 23.61 -5.48
CA ILE A 626 -14.97 23.52 -5.85
C ILE A 626 -15.56 24.93 -6.05
N ARG A 627 -16.30 25.12 -7.15
CA ARG A 627 -17.01 26.38 -7.43
C ARG A 627 -18.24 26.51 -6.54
N LEU A 628 -18.57 27.72 -6.08
CA LEU A 628 -19.76 28.00 -5.26
C LEU A 628 -21.05 27.41 -5.85
N ARG A 629 -21.20 27.44 -7.19
CA ARG A 629 -22.34 26.85 -7.90
C ARG A 629 -22.51 25.36 -7.62
N ASP A 630 -21.40 24.62 -7.57
CA ASP A 630 -21.39 23.16 -7.38
C ASP A 630 -21.66 22.82 -5.90
N CYS A 631 -21.17 23.65 -4.98
CA CYS A 631 -21.49 23.59 -3.55
C CYS A 631 -22.99 23.79 -3.29
N LEU A 632 -23.58 24.83 -3.90
CA LEU A 632 -24.98 25.19 -3.73
C LEU A 632 -25.91 24.14 -4.35
N LEU A 633 -25.71 23.81 -5.63
CA LEU A 633 -26.51 22.81 -6.33
C LEU A 633 -26.39 21.44 -5.68
N GLY A 634 -25.17 21.03 -5.30
CA GLY A 634 -24.96 19.75 -4.62
C GLY A 634 -25.58 19.71 -3.23
N THR A 635 -25.64 20.85 -2.52
CA THR A 635 -26.34 20.95 -1.23
C THR A 635 -27.86 20.87 -1.40
N VAL A 636 -28.43 21.58 -2.37
CA VAL A 636 -29.86 21.50 -2.68
C VAL A 636 -30.25 20.07 -3.06
N ILE A 637 -29.55 19.46 -4.03
CA ILE A 637 -29.86 18.12 -4.52
C ILE A 637 -29.65 17.07 -3.43
N GLY A 638 -28.57 17.16 -2.66
CA GLY A 638 -28.22 16.17 -1.65
C GLY A 638 -29.04 16.24 -0.36
N MET A 639 -29.52 17.44 0.02
CA MET A 639 -30.35 17.62 1.23
C MET A 639 -31.85 17.39 0.96
N LEU A 640 -32.31 17.58 -0.28
CA LEU A 640 -33.72 17.50 -0.65
C LEU A 640 -34.39 16.16 -0.24
N PRO A 641 -33.82 14.97 -0.49
CA PRO A 641 -34.44 13.72 -0.06
C PRO A 641 -34.64 13.65 1.46
N GLY A 642 -33.61 14.02 2.24
CA GLY A 642 -33.66 14.03 3.70
C GLY A 642 -34.70 14.99 4.27
N ILE A 643 -34.81 16.18 3.68
CA ILE A 643 -35.79 17.20 4.06
C ILE A 643 -37.21 16.74 3.73
N LEU A 644 -37.44 16.15 2.55
CA LEU A 644 -38.75 15.61 2.17
C LEU A 644 -39.18 14.44 3.07
N ILE A 645 -38.24 13.58 3.46
CA ILE A 645 -38.50 12.51 4.44
C ILE A 645 -38.90 13.11 5.79
N ALA A 646 -38.16 14.10 6.30
CA ALA A 646 -38.48 14.77 7.55
C ALA A 646 -39.86 15.46 7.49
N ALA A 647 -40.16 16.14 6.38
CA ALA A 647 -41.47 16.74 6.11
C ALA A 647 -42.61 15.72 6.11
N ALA A 648 -42.41 14.56 5.47
CA ALA A 648 -43.40 13.49 5.45
C ALA A 648 -43.57 12.78 6.80
N LEU A 649 -42.52 12.73 7.63
CA LEU A 649 -42.53 12.05 8.93
C LEU A 649 -43.31 12.84 9.98
N VAL A 650 -43.23 14.16 9.97
CA VAL A 650 -43.83 15.03 11.01
C VAL A 650 -45.36 14.93 11.01
N ASP A 651 -46.01 14.95 9.84
CA ASP A 651 -47.46 14.76 9.73
C ASP A 651 -47.90 13.35 10.16
N ARG A 652 -47.06 12.33 9.91
CA ARG A 652 -47.36 10.93 10.25
C ARG A 652 -47.19 10.66 11.74
N VAL A 653 -46.20 11.28 12.40
CA VAL A 653 -46.01 11.20 13.86
C VAL A 653 -47.12 11.94 14.60
N ALA A 654 -47.54 13.11 14.12
CA ALA A 654 -48.69 13.84 14.66
C ALA A 654 -50.01 13.07 14.48
N ALA A 655 -50.20 12.38 13.35
CA ALA A 655 -51.36 11.51 13.12
C ALA A 655 -51.33 10.22 13.98
N LEU A 656 -50.14 9.64 14.20
CA LEU A 656 -49.94 8.44 15.02
C LEU A 656 -50.27 8.69 16.51
N ALA A 657 -50.00 9.91 16.99
CA ALA A 657 -50.34 10.34 18.35
C ALA A 657 -51.86 10.51 18.56
N GLN A 658 -52.64 10.70 17.49
CA GLN A 658 -54.10 10.87 17.57
C GLN A 658 -54.87 9.57 17.29
N ARG A 659 -54.43 8.73 16.33
CA ARG A 659 -55.01 7.39 16.05
C ARG A 659 -53.98 6.42 15.44
N PRO A 660 -53.47 5.43 16.19
CA PRO A 660 -52.53 4.45 15.64
C PRO A 660 -53.24 3.47 14.69
N SER A 661 -52.73 3.28 13.47
CA SER A 661 -53.20 2.24 12.52
C SER A 661 -52.04 1.47 11.88
N GLY A 662 -52.23 0.18 11.60
CA GLY A 662 -51.18 -0.68 11.01
C GLY A 662 -50.64 -0.21 9.66
N TRP A 663 -51.47 0.49 8.87
CA TRP A 663 -51.06 1.06 7.58
C TRP A 663 -50.11 2.25 7.73
N THR A 664 -50.28 3.05 8.79
CA THR A 664 -49.36 4.18 9.09
C THR A 664 -47.97 3.70 9.53
N ALA A 665 -47.87 2.56 10.22
CA ALA A 665 -46.59 1.93 10.56
C ALA A 665 -45.88 1.35 9.33
N ALA A 666 -46.61 0.70 8.42
CA ALA A 666 -46.05 0.17 7.17
C ALA A 666 -45.50 1.29 6.27
N LEU A 667 -46.15 2.45 6.24
CA LEU A 667 -45.73 3.60 5.44
C LEU A 667 -44.51 4.33 6.04
N LEU A 668 -44.37 4.33 7.37
CA LEU A 668 -43.17 4.79 8.09
C LEU A 668 -41.95 3.91 7.79
N VAL A 669 -42.14 2.59 7.74
CA VAL A 669 -41.11 1.64 7.32
C VAL A 669 -40.73 1.88 5.85
N ALA A 670 -41.70 2.10 4.97
CA ALA A 670 -41.43 2.41 3.56
C ALA A 670 -40.64 3.71 3.39
N VAL A 671 -40.96 4.78 4.14
CA VAL A 671 -40.25 6.06 4.11
C VAL A 671 -38.82 5.97 4.68
N LEU A 672 -38.54 5.02 5.57
CA LEU A 672 -37.18 4.75 6.06
C LEU A 672 -36.36 3.85 5.12
N VAL A 673 -37.03 2.95 4.40
CA VAL A 673 -36.39 1.94 3.53
C VAL A 673 -36.17 2.48 2.10
N LEU A 674 -37.13 3.24 1.55
CA LEU A 674 -37.07 3.78 0.18
C LEU A 674 -35.89 4.73 -0.09
N PRO A 675 -35.45 5.61 0.83
CA PRO A 675 -34.25 6.42 0.65
C PRO A 675 -32.98 5.58 0.65
N GLY A 676 -32.91 4.54 1.49
CA GLY A 676 -31.84 3.55 1.48
C GLY A 676 -31.76 2.81 0.14
N MET A 677 -32.92 2.41 -0.41
CA MET A 677 -33.00 1.82 -1.76
C MET A 677 -32.69 2.84 -2.86
N GLY A 678 -33.07 4.11 -2.68
CA GLY A 678 -32.78 5.22 -3.58
C GLY A 678 -31.29 5.57 -3.63
N VAL A 679 -30.57 5.51 -2.50
CA VAL A 679 -29.11 5.67 -2.44
C VAL A 679 -28.39 4.49 -3.12
N VAL A 680 -28.92 3.27 -2.99
CA VAL A 680 -28.41 2.09 -3.71
C VAL A 680 -28.66 2.21 -5.23
N ALA A 681 -29.83 2.70 -5.65
CA ALA A 681 -30.15 2.95 -7.05
C ALA A 681 -29.39 4.15 -7.64
N LEU A 682 -29.15 5.20 -6.86
CA LEU A 682 -28.38 6.37 -7.24
C LEU A 682 -26.88 6.05 -7.28
N ARG A 683 -26.36 5.16 -6.42
CA ARG A 683 -25.02 4.55 -6.56
C ARG A 683 -24.87 3.80 -7.88
N ARG A 684 -25.93 3.13 -8.35
CA ARG A 684 -25.96 2.45 -9.65
C ARG A 684 -26.00 3.44 -10.82
N ARG A 685 -26.60 4.62 -10.66
CA ARG A 685 -26.78 5.64 -11.71
C ARG A 685 -25.65 6.67 -11.80
N ILE A 686 -25.05 7.06 -10.67
CA ILE A 686 -23.89 7.96 -10.58
C ILE A 686 -22.63 7.30 -11.14
N ARG A 687 -22.50 5.97 -11.05
CA ARG A 687 -21.47 5.23 -11.80
C ARG A 687 -21.63 5.33 -13.33
N GLY A 688 -22.74 5.88 -13.83
CA GLY A 688 -23.02 6.07 -15.26
C GLY A 688 -23.06 7.52 -15.74
N ILE A 689 -22.68 8.52 -14.93
CA ILE A 689 -22.71 9.94 -15.33
C ILE A 689 -21.50 10.65 -14.70
N GLY A 690 -20.34 10.60 -15.35
CA GLY A 690 -19.10 11.17 -14.82
C GLY A 690 -17.96 11.21 -15.83
N GLY A 691 -18.21 11.92 -16.94
CA GLY A 691 -17.26 12.21 -18.02
C GLY A 691 -18.11 12.45 -19.27
N GLU A 692 -18.65 13.64 -19.46
CA GLU A 692 -17.91 14.74 -20.12
C GLU A 692 -18.50 16.13 -19.81
N ALA A 693 -17.59 17.13 -19.75
CA ALA A 693 -17.65 18.48 -20.34
C ALA A 693 -16.78 19.43 -19.47
N SER A 694 -15.86 20.25 -19.97
CA SER A 694 -15.40 20.62 -21.31
C SER A 694 -14.14 21.47 -21.12
N GLU A 695 -13.10 21.24 -21.93
CA GLU A 695 -12.09 22.26 -22.25
C GLU A 695 -12.50 22.88 -23.59
N ASP A 696 -12.80 24.18 -23.56
CA ASP A 696 -12.70 25.06 -24.72
C ASP A 696 -11.24 25.50 -24.85
N GLY A 697 -10.62 25.21 -25.99
CA GLY A 697 -9.24 25.55 -26.28
C GLY A 697 -8.90 25.31 -27.74
N ARG A 698 -9.42 26.18 -28.61
CA ARG A 698 -9.25 26.19 -30.07
C ARG A 698 -7.80 25.97 -30.52
N SER A 699 -7.68 25.11 -31.53
CA SER A 699 -6.56 25.02 -32.45
C SER A 699 -6.32 26.31 -33.23
N SER A 700 -5.06 26.70 -33.41
CA SER A 700 -4.62 27.32 -34.67
C SER A 700 -3.21 26.87 -35.01
N ARG A 701 -3.11 26.04 -36.06
CA ARG A 701 -1.89 25.76 -36.83
C ARG A 701 -1.41 27.04 -37.52
N ARG A 702 -0.08 27.24 -37.57
CA ARG A 702 0.72 27.88 -38.64
C ARG A 702 2.20 27.72 -38.24
N SER A 703 2.97 26.86 -38.90
CA SER A 703 3.82 27.13 -40.09
C SER A 703 5.06 27.96 -39.79
N GLY A 704 6.24 27.44 -40.15
CA GLY A 704 7.43 28.25 -40.42
C GLY A 704 8.67 27.84 -39.63
N ASP A 705 9.59 27.19 -40.34
CA ASP A 705 11.06 27.22 -40.27
C ASP A 705 11.70 28.22 -39.29
N ASP A 706 12.72 27.78 -38.53
CA ASP A 706 14.09 28.29 -38.71
C ASP A 706 15.13 27.45 -37.94
N GLU A 707 16.29 27.25 -38.58
CA GLU A 707 17.52 26.76 -37.97
C GLU A 707 18.14 27.83 -37.06
N SER A 708 18.73 27.47 -35.92
CA SER A 708 20.13 27.78 -35.58
C SER A 708 20.50 27.56 -34.09
N ALA A 709 21.71 27.05 -33.91
CA ALA A 709 22.67 27.28 -32.80
C ALA A 709 22.37 26.80 -31.35
N ARG A 710 22.82 25.54 -31.06
CA ARG A 710 23.74 25.05 -29.98
C ARG A 710 23.89 25.83 -28.64
N PRO A 711 24.19 25.17 -27.48
CA PRO A 711 25.19 24.11 -27.38
C PRO A 711 24.87 22.87 -26.50
N ALA A 712 25.68 21.84 -26.76
CA ALA A 712 25.63 20.49 -26.23
C ALA A 712 26.23 20.37 -24.82
N PHE A 713 25.58 19.58 -23.97
CA PHE A 713 26.23 18.90 -22.86
C PHE A 713 26.52 17.45 -23.26
N HIS A 714 27.77 17.03 -23.08
CA HIS A 714 28.22 15.66 -23.34
C HIS A 714 27.56 14.67 -22.39
N GLU A 715 26.73 13.79 -22.92
CA GLU A 715 26.24 12.59 -22.25
C GLU A 715 27.17 11.42 -22.62
N VAL A 716 27.71 10.73 -21.61
CA VAL A 716 28.52 9.52 -21.79
C VAL A 716 27.61 8.42 -22.32
N SER A 717 27.77 8.05 -23.59
CA SER A 717 26.92 7.07 -24.26
C SER A 717 27.27 5.63 -23.85
N SER A 718 26.35 4.97 -23.15
CA SER A 718 26.26 3.50 -23.09
C SER A 718 26.07 2.90 -24.49
N PRO A 719 26.53 1.67 -24.76
CA PRO A 719 26.45 1.07 -26.10
C PRO A 719 24.98 0.94 -26.55
N ARG A 720 24.66 1.50 -27.72
CA ARG A 720 23.33 1.39 -28.34
C ARG A 720 23.14 -0.05 -28.83
N ILE A 721 22.23 -0.79 -28.19
CA ILE A 721 21.71 -2.06 -28.71
C ILE A 721 20.88 -1.73 -29.95
N GLU A 722 21.23 -2.33 -31.09
CA GLU A 722 20.47 -2.18 -32.33
C GLU A 722 19.12 -2.92 -32.18
N THR A 723 18.01 -2.25 -32.49
CA THR A 723 16.66 -2.78 -32.35
C THR A 723 15.91 -2.74 -33.67
N ILE A 724 15.10 -3.76 -33.94
CA ILE A 724 14.17 -3.82 -35.07
C ILE A 724 12.79 -3.46 -34.55
N SER A 725 12.06 -2.57 -35.24
CA SER A 725 10.67 -2.26 -34.91
C SER A 725 9.73 -2.40 -36.11
N ARG A 726 8.55 -3.01 -35.92
CA ARG A 726 7.48 -3.05 -36.92
C ARG A 726 6.14 -2.64 -36.30
N GLU A 727 5.37 -1.87 -37.06
CA GLU A 727 3.98 -1.55 -36.71
C GLU A 727 3.01 -2.57 -37.33
N MET A 728 2.01 -2.98 -36.56
CA MET A 728 0.99 -3.96 -36.97
C MET A 728 -0.32 -3.67 -36.24
N SER A 729 -1.45 -3.83 -36.91
CA SER A 729 -2.78 -3.59 -36.32
C SER A 729 -3.37 -4.87 -35.72
N VAL A 730 -3.94 -4.78 -34.52
CA VAL A 730 -4.61 -5.89 -33.83
C VAL A 730 -6.02 -5.49 -33.40
N ALA A 731 -6.96 -6.42 -33.49
CA ALA A 731 -8.33 -6.23 -33.04
C ALA A 731 -8.88 -7.40 -32.20
N SER A 732 -9.70 -7.08 -31.20
CA SER A 732 -10.60 -8.01 -30.50
C SER A 732 -12.03 -7.75 -30.96
N TYR A 733 -12.79 -8.79 -31.27
CA TYR A 733 -14.19 -8.63 -31.61
C TYR A 733 -15.06 -9.83 -31.20
N ASN A 734 -15.87 -9.65 -30.16
CA ASN A 734 -16.94 -10.58 -29.82
C ASN A 734 -18.11 -10.38 -30.82
N VAL A 735 -18.35 -11.37 -31.68
CA VAL A 735 -19.33 -11.26 -32.78
C VAL A 735 -20.73 -11.75 -32.39
N HIS A 736 -20.90 -12.23 -31.16
CA HIS A 736 -22.17 -12.71 -30.61
C HIS A 736 -22.91 -13.68 -31.55
N GLY A 737 -22.19 -14.67 -32.08
CA GLY A 737 -22.73 -15.64 -33.03
C GLY A 737 -23.22 -15.01 -34.33
N CYS A 738 -22.69 -13.84 -34.72
CA CYS A 738 -23.16 -13.01 -35.84
C CYS A 738 -24.60 -12.50 -35.70
N VAL A 739 -25.15 -12.47 -34.49
CA VAL A 739 -26.48 -11.92 -34.20
C VAL A 739 -26.37 -10.45 -33.81
N GLY A 740 -26.92 -9.57 -34.65
CA GLY A 740 -26.88 -8.13 -34.40
C GLY A 740 -27.78 -7.67 -33.26
N THR A 741 -27.66 -6.40 -32.86
CA THR A 741 -28.54 -5.79 -31.85
C THR A 741 -30.00 -5.64 -32.32
N ASP A 742 -30.26 -5.94 -33.59
CA ASP A 742 -31.60 -6.09 -34.18
C ASP A 742 -32.14 -7.53 -34.10
N GLY A 743 -31.40 -8.46 -33.51
CA GLY A 743 -31.76 -9.87 -33.38
C GLY A 743 -31.60 -10.69 -34.65
N VAL A 744 -31.02 -10.11 -35.72
CA VAL A 744 -30.85 -10.77 -37.02
C VAL A 744 -29.45 -11.38 -37.13
N HIS A 745 -29.38 -12.67 -37.44
CA HIS A 745 -28.14 -13.37 -37.77
C HIS A 745 -27.65 -12.96 -39.17
N SER A 746 -26.49 -12.31 -39.26
CA SER A 746 -25.92 -11.83 -40.53
C SER A 746 -24.38 -11.83 -40.51
N PRO A 747 -23.73 -12.91 -40.95
CA PRO A 747 -22.27 -12.97 -41.06
C PRO A 747 -21.69 -11.94 -42.03
N ASP A 748 -22.39 -11.60 -43.11
CA ASP A 748 -21.95 -10.56 -44.07
C ASP A 748 -21.85 -9.18 -43.41
N ARG A 749 -22.63 -8.92 -42.36
CA ARG A 749 -22.54 -7.69 -41.58
C ARG A 749 -21.25 -7.65 -40.75
N ILE A 750 -20.88 -8.78 -40.16
CA ILE A 750 -19.61 -8.94 -39.46
C ILE A 750 -18.45 -8.78 -40.46
N ALA A 751 -18.56 -9.36 -41.66
CA ALA A 751 -17.58 -9.20 -42.74
C ALA A 751 -17.30 -7.72 -43.06
N GLN A 752 -18.36 -6.94 -43.26
CA GLN A 752 -18.23 -5.51 -43.55
C GLN A 752 -17.60 -4.74 -42.39
N VAL A 753 -17.89 -5.09 -41.13
CA VAL A 753 -17.17 -4.51 -39.97
C VAL A 753 -15.70 -4.91 -39.97
N LEU A 754 -15.37 -6.14 -40.37
CA LEU A 754 -13.98 -6.58 -40.53
C LEU A 754 -13.26 -5.79 -41.65
N ASP A 755 -13.97 -5.44 -42.72
CA ASP A 755 -13.43 -4.56 -43.79
C ASP A 755 -13.23 -3.12 -43.30
N GLU A 756 -14.11 -2.62 -42.42
CA GLU A 756 -13.96 -1.29 -41.83
C GLU A 756 -12.76 -1.19 -40.86
N ILE A 757 -12.43 -2.26 -40.13
CA ILE A 757 -11.30 -2.26 -39.18
C ILE A 757 -9.95 -2.55 -39.85
N ASP A 758 -9.95 -3.35 -40.93
CA ASP A 758 -8.78 -3.73 -41.74
C ASP A 758 -7.52 -4.09 -40.92
N ALA A 759 -7.70 -4.91 -39.87
CA ALA A 759 -6.63 -5.24 -38.93
C ALA A 759 -5.78 -6.43 -39.42
N ASP A 760 -4.46 -6.39 -39.18
CA ASP A 760 -3.53 -7.45 -39.56
C ASP A 760 -3.75 -8.73 -38.77
N ILE A 761 -4.20 -8.60 -37.51
CA ILE A 761 -4.53 -9.69 -36.59
C ILE A 761 -5.89 -9.42 -35.95
N VAL A 762 -6.84 -10.35 -36.07
CA VAL A 762 -8.19 -10.24 -35.46
C VAL A 762 -8.48 -11.46 -34.61
N ALA A 763 -8.73 -11.25 -33.32
CA ALA A 763 -9.22 -12.26 -32.40
C ALA A 763 -10.75 -12.19 -32.31
N LEU A 764 -11.43 -13.22 -32.80
CA LEU A 764 -12.88 -13.36 -32.81
C LEU A 764 -13.35 -14.24 -31.66
N GLN A 765 -14.37 -13.78 -30.94
CA GLN A 765 -15.05 -14.55 -29.89
C GLN A 765 -16.50 -14.82 -30.29
N GLU A 766 -17.07 -15.93 -29.79
CA GLU A 766 -18.46 -16.31 -30.06
C GLU A 766 -18.74 -16.55 -31.55
N ILE A 767 -17.89 -17.34 -32.17
CA ILE A 767 -17.92 -17.62 -33.61
C ILE A 767 -18.11 -19.12 -33.88
N GLU A 768 -18.85 -19.43 -34.94
CA GLU A 768 -18.89 -20.78 -35.51
C GLU A 768 -17.53 -21.14 -36.11
N ALA A 769 -16.84 -22.08 -35.48
CA ALA A 769 -15.42 -22.41 -35.68
C ALA A 769 -15.24 -23.87 -36.15
N SER A 770 -15.94 -24.29 -37.21
CA SER A 770 -15.74 -25.61 -37.81
C SER A 770 -14.42 -25.68 -38.59
N ALA A 771 -13.64 -26.75 -38.38
CA ALA A 771 -12.38 -27.01 -39.08
C ALA A 771 -12.58 -27.74 -40.43
N THR A 772 -13.74 -28.37 -40.63
CA THR A 772 -14.14 -29.05 -41.85
C THR A 772 -15.17 -28.20 -42.57
N GLU A 773 -14.72 -27.54 -43.65
CA GLU A 773 -15.47 -26.85 -44.72
C GLU A 773 -16.90 -26.33 -44.42
N VAL A 774 -17.13 -25.05 -44.75
CA VAL A 774 -18.43 -24.32 -44.71
C VAL A 774 -18.74 -23.52 -43.43
N GLY A 775 -17.73 -22.93 -42.78
CA GLY A 775 -17.93 -21.79 -41.88
C GLY A 775 -17.98 -20.47 -42.66
N THR A 776 -18.99 -19.61 -42.45
CA THR A 776 -19.11 -18.35 -43.21
C THR A 776 -17.90 -17.42 -43.01
N LEU A 777 -17.23 -17.48 -41.85
CA LEU A 777 -16.05 -16.64 -41.55
C LEU A 777 -14.72 -17.19 -42.06
N ALA A 778 -14.59 -18.51 -42.29
CA ALA A 778 -13.42 -19.06 -42.99
C ALA A 778 -13.38 -18.60 -44.46
N ARG A 779 -14.56 -18.48 -45.11
CA ARG A 779 -14.68 -17.85 -46.45
C ARG A 779 -14.29 -16.37 -46.42
N LEU A 780 -14.61 -15.67 -45.33
CA LEU A 780 -14.25 -14.26 -45.16
C LEU A 780 -12.73 -14.06 -44.95
N ALA A 781 -12.05 -15.01 -44.30
CA ALA A 781 -10.59 -15.01 -44.20
C ALA A 781 -9.91 -15.27 -45.54
N ALA A 782 -10.38 -16.27 -46.30
CA ALA A 782 -9.89 -16.55 -47.65
C ALA A 782 -10.09 -15.36 -48.61
N ALA A 783 -11.22 -14.64 -48.49
CA ALA A 783 -11.47 -13.43 -49.27
C ALA A 783 -10.56 -12.23 -48.91
N ARG A 784 -9.87 -12.27 -47.76
CA ARG A 784 -8.98 -11.21 -47.25
C ARG A 784 -7.50 -11.59 -47.28
N ASP A 785 -7.17 -12.74 -47.89
CA ASP A 785 -5.82 -13.32 -47.90
C ASP A 785 -5.23 -13.45 -46.47
N MET A 786 -6.07 -13.89 -45.53
CA MET A 786 -5.70 -14.10 -44.13
C MET A 786 -5.74 -15.59 -43.77
N HIS A 787 -4.78 -16.03 -42.98
CA HIS A 787 -4.82 -17.32 -42.31
C HIS A 787 -5.94 -17.34 -41.25
N PHE A 788 -6.71 -18.42 -41.20
CA PHE A 788 -7.78 -18.64 -40.22
C PHE A 788 -7.41 -19.78 -39.28
N ILE A 789 -7.41 -19.50 -37.97
CA ILE A 789 -7.01 -20.43 -36.92
C ILE A 789 -8.22 -20.67 -36.01
N PRO A 790 -8.97 -21.78 -36.19
CA PRO A 790 -10.16 -22.06 -35.40
C PRO A 790 -9.80 -22.61 -34.01
N GLY A 791 -10.53 -22.20 -32.97
CA GLY A 791 -10.44 -22.76 -31.62
C GLY A 791 -11.83 -23.06 -31.04
N PRO A 792 -12.52 -24.10 -31.54
CA PRO A 792 -13.83 -24.48 -31.05
C PRO A 792 -13.78 -24.99 -29.61
N THR A 793 -14.74 -24.59 -28.79
CA THR A 793 -14.84 -24.95 -27.36
C THR A 793 -16.09 -25.75 -27.03
N LEU A 794 -17.14 -25.63 -27.85
CA LEU A 794 -18.41 -26.31 -27.64
C LEU A 794 -19.04 -26.73 -28.97
N ARG A 795 -19.88 -27.77 -28.94
CA ARG A 795 -20.67 -28.20 -30.08
C ARG A 795 -22.14 -27.92 -29.82
N ARG A 796 -22.77 -27.06 -30.63
CA ARG A 796 -24.18 -26.66 -30.48
C ARG A 796 -24.92 -26.92 -31.80
N SER A 797 -26.01 -27.70 -31.73
CA SER A 797 -26.83 -28.05 -32.91
C SER A 797 -26.02 -28.68 -34.06
N GLY A 798 -25.00 -29.47 -33.75
CA GLY A 798 -24.13 -30.13 -34.73
C GLY A 798 -22.92 -29.29 -35.19
N GLN A 799 -22.91 -27.99 -34.90
CA GLN A 799 -21.86 -27.05 -35.30
C GLN A 799 -20.86 -26.77 -34.16
N ASP A 800 -19.61 -26.55 -34.54
CA ASP A 800 -18.53 -26.21 -33.60
C ASP A 800 -18.49 -24.70 -33.37
N TYR A 801 -18.42 -24.27 -32.11
CA TYR A 801 -18.48 -22.87 -31.71
C TYR A 801 -17.37 -22.56 -30.71
N GLY A 802 -16.75 -21.39 -30.81
CA GLY A 802 -15.65 -21.01 -29.94
C GLY A 802 -15.01 -19.68 -30.34
N ASN A 803 -13.68 -19.65 -30.32
CA ASN A 803 -12.87 -18.49 -30.70
C ASN A 803 -12.18 -18.75 -32.05
N ALA A 804 -11.69 -17.71 -32.69
CA ALA A 804 -10.80 -17.83 -33.86
C ALA A 804 -9.78 -16.69 -33.92
N ILE A 805 -8.65 -16.91 -34.56
CA ILE A 805 -7.69 -15.86 -34.94
C ILE A 805 -7.63 -15.78 -36.46
N MET A 806 -7.82 -14.58 -37.01
CA MET A 806 -7.51 -14.25 -38.41
C MET A 806 -6.22 -13.44 -38.45
N THR A 807 -5.30 -13.78 -39.33
CA THR A 807 -3.99 -13.08 -39.40
C THR A 807 -3.41 -13.07 -40.81
N ARG A 808 -2.78 -11.95 -41.20
CA ARG A 808 -1.95 -11.86 -42.43
C ARG A 808 -0.58 -12.51 -42.28
N PHE A 809 -0.16 -12.79 -41.05
CA PHE A 809 1.14 -13.37 -40.73
C PHE A 809 1.08 -14.89 -40.70
N THR A 810 2.14 -15.54 -41.16
CA THR A 810 2.22 -17.01 -41.21
C THR A 810 2.27 -17.60 -39.80
N PRO A 811 1.33 -18.49 -39.43
CA PRO A 811 1.36 -19.18 -38.15
C PRO A 811 2.45 -20.26 -38.13
N VAL A 812 3.35 -20.18 -37.16
CA VAL A 812 4.48 -21.12 -36.98
C VAL A 812 4.14 -22.21 -35.97
N ALA A 813 3.37 -21.87 -34.94
CA ALA A 813 2.92 -22.80 -33.92
C ALA A 813 1.54 -22.40 -33.41
N VAL A 814 0.65 -23.36 -33.22
CA VAL A 814 -0.70 -23.15 -32.67
C VAL A 814 -0.92 -24.12 -31.52
N ARG A 815 -1.40 -23.61 -30.38
CA ARG A 815 -1.77 -24.39 -29.21
C ARG A 815 -3.15 -23.95 -28.70
N HIS A 816 -3.98 -24.92 -28.35
CA HIS A 816 -5.25 -24.68 -27.68
C HIS A 816 -5.09 -24.90 -26.17
N ILE A 817 -5.55 -23.93 -25.38
CA ILE A 817 -5.49 -23.96 -23.92
C ILE A 817 -6.91 -24.15 -23.39
N ASP A 818 -7.16 -25.27 -22.72
CA ASP A 818 -8.47 -25.54 -22.09
C ASP A 818 -8.65 -24.72 -20.81
N LEU A 819 -9.66 -23.84 -20.82
CA LEU A 819 -10.07 -22.98 -19.71
C LEU A 819 -11.43 -23.42 -19.14
N SER A 820 -11.86 -24.65 -19.39
CA SER A 820 -13.17 -25.16 -18.95
C SER A 820 -13.20 -25.42 -17.44
N VAL A 821 -14.26 -24.94 -16.79
CA VAL A 821 -14.53 -25.16 -15.35
C VAL A 821 -15.72 -26.10 -15.20
N ALA A 822 -15.62 -27.10 -14.33
CA ALA A 822 -16.68 -28.11 -14.15
C ALA A 822 -18.04 -27.47 -13.82
N GLY A 823 -19.09 -27.89 -14.54
CA GLY A 823 -20.44 -27.34 -14.37
C GLY A 823 -20.65 -25.92 -14.93
N ARG A 824 -19.74 -25.44 -15.77
CA ARG A 824 -19.83 -24.18 -16.53
C ARG A 824 -19.74 -24.44 -18.03
N GLU A 825 -20.05 -23.42 -18.82
CA GLU A 825 -19.86 -23.48 -20.27
C GLU A 825 -18.36 -23.61 -20.59
N PRO A 826 -17.94 -24.55 -21.45
CA PRO A 826 -16.55 -24.71 -21.83
C PRO A 826 -15.95 -23.44 -22.45
N ARG A 827 -14.74 -23.09 -22.02
CA ARG A 827 -13.97 -21.93 -22.52
C ARG A 827 -12.56 -22.36 -22.86
N ALA A 828 -11.91 -21.67 -23.80
CA ALA A 828 -10.51 -21.92 -24.17
C ALA A 828 -9.81 -20.62 -24.60
N ALA A 829 -8.49 -20.69 -24.68
CA ALA A 829 -7.67 -19.70 -25.36
C ALA A 829 -6.92 -20.33 -26.55
N ILE A 830 -6.70 -19.55 -27.61
CA ILE A 830 -5.87 -19.91 -28.76
C ILE A 830 -4.54 -19.19 -28.58
N ASP A 831 -3.44 -19.93 -28.53
CA ASP A 831 -2.09 -19.44 -28.36
C ASP A 831 -1.31 -19.72 -29.65
N VAL A 832 -1.07 -18.67 -30.45
CA VAL A 832 -0.39 -18.77 -31.75
C VAL A 832 0.92 -18.00 -31.73
N THR A 833 1.95 -18.58 -32.35
CA THR A 833 3.19 -17.87 -32.69
C THR A 833 3.17 -17.52 -34.18
N LEU A 834 3.27 -16.23 -34.49
CA LEU A 834 3.21 -15.68 -35.84
C LEU A 834 4.61 -15.23 -36.29
N ALA A 835 5.03 -15.62 -37.49
CA ALA A 835 6.24 -15.13 -38.12
C ALA A 835 5.98 -13.84 -38.91
N TRP A 836 6.91 -12.90 -38.82
CA TRP A 836 6.92 -11.70 -39.64
C TRP A 836 8.35 -11.32 -40.03
N GLU A 837 8.52 -10.73 -41.21
CA GLU A 837 9.83 -10.29 -41.71
C GLU A 837 10.03 -8.79 -41.53
N ASP A 838 11.23 -8.38 -41.13
CA ASP A 838 11.59 -6.96 -41.08
C ASP A 838 11.85 -6.36 -42.47
N ALA A 839 12.09 -5.04 -42.52
CA ALA A 839 12.40 -4.34 -43.77
C ALA A 839 13.67 -4.84 -44.50
N HIS A 840 14.45 -5.73 -43.86
CA HIS A 840 15.68 -6.33 -44.38
C HIS A 840 15.53 -7.85 -44.59
N GLY A 841 14.32 -8.41 -44.54
CA GLY A 841 14.04 -9.84 -44.78
C GLY A 841 14.44 -10.77 -43.63
N ARG A 842 14.61 -10.26 -42.39
CA ARG A 842 14.89 -11.08 -41.21
C ARG A 842 13.60 -11.56 -40.55
N GLU A 843 13.46 -12.87 -40.38
CA GLU A 843 12.30 -13.48 -39.73
C GLU A 843 12.32 -13.26 -38.21
N THR A 844 11.20 -12.80 -37.65
CA THR A 844 10.95 -12.54 -36.23
C THR A 844 9.60 -13.13 -35.83
N GLN A 845 9.41 -13.41 -34.54
CA GLN A 845 8.18 -14.05 -34.04
C GLN A 845 7.42 -13.16 -33.06
N LEU A 846 6.08 -13.23 -33.13
CA LEU A 846 5.14 -12.60 -32.20
C LEU A 846 4.18 -13.66 -31.66
N ARG A 847 4.06 -13.77 -30.34
CA ARG A 847 3.08 -14.65 -29.71
C ARG A 847 1.77 -13.89 -29.51
N VAL A 848 0.65 -14.45 -29.95
CA VAL A 848 -0.69 -13.88 -29.81
C VAL A 848 -1.60 -14.89 -29.14
N ILE A 849 -2.27 -14.47 -28.07
CA ILE A 849 -3.21 -15.29 -27.32
C ILE A 849 -4.59 -14.65 -27.40
N ALA A 850 -5.54 -15.34 -28.01
CA ALA A 850 -6.95 -14.95 -28.06
C ALA A 850 -7.76 -15.71 -27.00
N THR A 851 -8.56 -15.03 -26.18
CA THR A 851 -9.36 -15.66 -25.13
C THR A 851 -10.79 -15.14 -25.03
N HIS A 852 -11.68 -15.95 -24.45
CA HIS A 852 -13.02 -15.55 -24.05
C HIS A 852 -13.32 -16.19 -22.68
N LEU A 853 -13.48 -15.37 -21.63
CA LEU A 853 -13.65 -15.87 -20.26
C LEU A 853 -15.13 -16.03 -19.86
N GLY A 854 -15.38 -16.77 -18.79
CA GLY A 854 -16.70 -17.03 -18.25
C GLY A 854 -17.38 -15.83 -17.56
N LEU A 855 -18.69 -15.93 -17.36
CA LEU A 855 -19.50 -14.84 -16.80
C LEU A 855 -19.44 -14.76 -15.27
N ARG A 856 -19.07 -15.84 -14.57
CA ARG A 856 -19.06 -15.85 -13.10
C ARG A 856 -17.69 -15.46 -12.53
N PRO A 857 -17.63 -14.65 -11.47
CA PRO A 857 -16.35 -14.22 -10.89
C PRO A 857 -15.44 -15.37 -10.40
N GLY A 858 -16.00 -16.46 -9.88
CA GLY A 858 -15.21 -17.61 -9.44
C GLY A 858 -14.59 -18.39 -10.60
N GLU A 859 -15.36 -18.57 -11.67
CA GLU A 859 -14.94 -19.22 -12.92
C GLU A 859 -13.79 -18.44 -13.58
N ARG A 860 -13.91 -17.11 -13.71
CA ARG A 860 -12.85 -16.27 -14.29
C ARG A 860 -11.52 -16.33 -13.52
N ARG A 861 -11.57 -16.50 -12.19
CA ARG A 861 -10.34 -16.62 -11.38
C ARG A 861 -9.56 -17.87 -11.77
N GLU A 862 -10.24 -19.00 -11.85
CA GLU A 862 -9.62 -20.27 -12.24
C GLU A 862 -9.08 -20.21 -13.67
N GLN A 863 -9.85 -19.63 -14.59
CA GLN A 863 -9.47 -19.46 -15.99
C GLN A 863 -8.22 -18.58 -16.16
N VAL A 864 -8.18 -17.42 -15.49
CA VAL A 864 -6.99 -16.54 -15.55
C VAL A 864 -5.77 -17.18 -14.91
N GLN A 865 -5.94 -17.98 -13.84
CA GLN A 865 -4.82 -18.68 -13.23
C GLN A 865 -4.20 -19.70 -14.20
N ARG A 866 -5.02 -20.55 -14.84
CA ARG A 866 -4.55 -21.52 -15.86
C ARG A 866 -3.87 -20.81 -17.05
N LEU A 867 -4.42 -19.67 -17.47
CA LEU A 867 -3.83 -18.86 -18.53
C LEU A 867 -2.44 -18.32 -18.14
N LEU A 868 -2.27 -17.83 -16.92
CA LEU A 868 -1.00 -17.32 -16.40
C LEU A 868 0.04 -18.43 -16.18
N GLU A 869 -0.37 -19.61 -15.73
CA GLU A 869 0.50 -20.80 -15.63
C GLU A 869 1.07 -21.16 -17.01
N CYS A 870 0.26 -21.08 -18.07
CA CYS A 870 0.71 -21.31 -19.45
C CYS A 870 1.68 -20.22 -19.98
N LEU A 871 1.63 -19.01 -19.40
CA LEU A 871 2.48 -17.88 -19.75
C LEU A 871 3.82 -17.89 -18.99
N ALA A 872 3.83 -18.36 -17.74
CA ALA A 872 5.02 -18.38 -16.89
C ALA A 872 6.18 -19.24 -17.43
N ASN A 873 5.87 -20.26 -18.25
CA ASN A 873 6.85 -21.22 -18.76
C ASN A 873 7.68 -20.71 -19.96
N GLN A 874 7.51 -19.47 -20.43
CA GLN A 874 8.21 -18.91 -21.60
C GLN A 874 8.52 -17.40 -21.45
N PRO A 875 9.40 -16.99 -20.52
CA PRO A 875 9.74 -15.59 -20.32
C PRO A 875 10.57 -15.01 -21.48
N GLY A 876 10.21 -13.81 -21.94
CA GLY A 876 11.03 -13.01 -22.88
C GLY A 876 10.52 -12.89 -24.33
N ALA A 877 9.49 -13.64 -24.72
CA ALA A 877 8.87 -13.50 -26.04
C ALA A 877 7.89 -12.31 -26.08
N ALA A 878 7.94 -11.51 -27.16
CA ALA A 878 6.94 -10.48 -27.41
C ALA A 878 5.55 -11.13 -27.49
N THR A 879 4.66 -10.78 -26.56
CA THR A 879 3.39 -11.48 -26.37
C THR A 879 2.22 -10.51 -26.36
N VAL A 880 1.16 -10.81 -27.10
CA VAL A 880 -0.11 -10.09 -27.13
C VAL A 880 -1.20 -10.98 -26.52
N LEU A 881 -1.91 -10.50 -25.51
CA LEU A 881 -3.13 -11.15 -25.01
C LEU A 881 -4.33 -10.29 -25.39
N VAL A 882 -5.31 -10.88 -26.07
CA VAL A 882 -6.47 -10.17 -26.64
C VAL A 882 -7.75 -10.97 -26.44
N GLY A 883 -8.86 -10.30 -26.17
CA GLY A 883 -10.16 -10.96 -26.09
C GLY A 883 -11.15 -10.35 -25.11
N ASP A 884 -12.32 -10.98 -25.03
CA ASP A 884 -13.37 -10.66 -24.07
C ASP A 884 -13.12 -11.38 -22.73
N VAL A 885 -12.77 -10.61 -21.71
CA VAL A 885 -12.49 -11.17 -20.38
C VAL A 885 -13.71 -11.18 -19.46
N ASN A 886 -14.87 -10.69 -19.90
CA ASN A 886 -16.12 -10.63 -19.13
C ASN A 886 -15.95 -10.03 -17.72
N GLU A 887 -14.97 -9.13 -17.55
CA GLU A 887 -14.62 -8.52 -16.27
C GLU A 887 -14.90 -7.01 -16.27
N TRP A 888 -16.14 -6.69 -15.90
CA TRP A 888 -16.61 -5.32 -15.67
C TRP A 888 -16.10 -4.67 -14.38
N CYS A 889 -15.65 -5.45 -13.38
CA CYS A 889 -15.11 -4.91 -12.16
C CYS A 889 -13.64 -4.59 -12.39
N LEU A 890 -13.34 -3.30 -12.58
CA LEU A 890 -11.96 -2.80 -12.80
C LEU A 890 -11.00 -3.16 -11.64
N TRP A 891 -11.54 -3.63 -10.51
CA TRP A 891 -10.81 -4.08 -9.32
C TRP A 891 -11.00 -5.59 -9.04
N GLY A 892 -11.44 -6.38 -10.02
CA GLY A 892 -11.56 -7.82 -9.90
C GLY A 892 -10.19 -8.50 -9.77
N ARG A 893 -10.10 -9.58 -8.97
CA ARG A 893 -8.88 -10.41 -8.85
C ARG A 893 -8.29 -10.85 -10.20
N PRO A 894 -9.09 -11.34 -11.18
CA PRO A 894 -8.55 -11.78 -12.48
C PRO A 894 -7.84 -10.66 -13.23
N LEU A 895 -8.42 -9.45 -13.25
CA LEU A 895 -7.84 -8.30 -13.96
C LEU A 895 -6.54 -7.82 -13.30
N ARG A 896 -6.45 -7.85 -11.97
CA ARG A 896 -5.20 -7.53 -11.26
C ARG A 896 -4.07 -8.50 -11.57
N TRP A 897 -4.37 -9.80 -11.68
CA TRP A 897 -3.35 -10.79 -12.03
C TRP A 897 -2.83 -10.62 -13.46
N LEU A 898 -3.72 -10.32 -14.41
CA LEU A 898 -3.33 -10.00 -15.79
C LEU A 898 -2.50 -8.71 -15.87
N HIS A 899 -2.87 -7.67 -15.12
CA HIS A 899 -2.08 -6.43 -15.04
C HIS A 899 -0.71 -6.62 -14.38
N ARG A 900 -0.56 -7.60 -13.48
CA ARG A 900 0.75 -7.92 -12.91
C ARG A 900 1.68 -8.53 -13.96
N PHE A 901 1.14 -9.28 -14.92
CA PHE A 901 1.93 -9.95 -15.96
C PHE A 901 2.21 -9.05 -17.18
N PHE A 902 1.20 -8.29 -17.65
CA PHE A 902 1.29 -7.48 -18.88
C PHE A 902 1.35 -5.96 -18.65
N GLU A 903 1.42 -5.52 -17.38
CA GLU A 903 1.16 -4.13 -16.97
C GLU A 903 -0.27 -3.66 -17.35
N ARG A 904 -0.61 -2.40 -17.00
CA ARG A 904 -1.98 -1.89 -17.13
C ARG A 904 -2.35 -1.59 -18.60
N ALA A 905 -3.46 -2.17 -19.08
CA ALA A 905 -4.05 -1.84 -20.37
C ALA A 905 -5.11 -0.70 -20.26
N PRO A 906 -5.32 0.10 -21.31
CA PRO A 906 -6.36 1.12 -21.35
C PRO A 906 -7.78 0.55 -21.15
N HIS A 907 -8.67 1.37 -20.56
CA HIS A 907 -10.06 1.00 -20.32
C HIS A 907 -11.00 1.62 -21.36
N VAL A 908 -11.15 0.96 -22.50
CA VAL A 908 -12.02 1.42 -23.59
C VAL A 908 -13.33 0.64 -23.58
N ALA A 909 -14.45 1.35 -23.50
CA ALA A 909 -15.76 0.71 -23.47
C ALA A 909 -16.15 0.17 -24.86
N THR A 910 -16.59 -1.08 -24.90
CA THR A 910 -17.02 -1.82 -26.10
C THR A 910 -18.44 -2.34 -25.97
N PHE A 911 -18.98 -2.47 -24.75
CA PHE A 911 -20.30 -3.05 -24.49
C PHE A 911 -21.19 -2.11 -23.63
N PRO A 912 -22.52 -2.09 -23.85
CA PRO A 912 -23.21 -2.57 -25.04
C PRO A 912 -22.91 -1.65 -26.23
N SER A 913 -22.86 -2.18 -27.44
CA SER A 913 -22.37 -1.48 -28.64
C SER A 913 -23.14 -0.19 -28.98
N ARG A 914 -24.45 -0.14 -28.68
CA ARG A 914 -25.28 1.08 -28.86
C ARG A 914 -24.88 2.21 -27.91
N TRP A 915 -24.47 1.89 -26.69
CA TRP A 915 -24.10 2.85 -25.64
C TRP A 915 -22.92 2.28 -24.83
N PRO A 916 -21.70 2.30 -25.37
CA PRO A 916 -20.57 1.61 -24.75
C PRO A 916 -20.24 2.22 -23.40
N ILE A 917 -20.41 1.44 -22.32
CA ILE A 917 -20.14 1.86 -20.94
C ILE A 917 -19.26 0.86 -20.17
N LEU A 918 -19.13 -0.38 -20.67
CA LEU A 918 -18.32 -1.45 -20.09
C LEU A 918 -17.17 -1.82 -21.03
N ALA A 919 -15.98 -2.01 -20.45
CA ALA A 919 -14.76 -2.37 -21.16
C ALA A 919 -14.45 -3.85 -20.93
N LEU A 920 -15.25 -4.73 -21.55
CA LEU A 920 -15.13 -6.18 -21.41
C LEU A 920 -13.99 -6.74 -22.28
N ASP A 921 -13.85 -6.20 -23.49
CA ASP A 921 -12.75 -6.50 -24.41
C ASP A 921 -11.46 -5.80 -23.99
N ARG A 922 -10.33 -6.48 -24.20
CA ARG A 922 -9.00 -6.00 -23.78
C ARG A 922 -7.91 -6.41 -24.77
N ILE A 923 -6.87 -5.59 -24.84
CA ILE A 923 -5.61 -5.87 -25.56
C ILE A 923 -4.46 -5.54 -24.60
N TRP A 924 -3.61 -6.52 -24.35
CA TRP A 924 -2.39 -6.42 -23.54
C TRP A 924 -1.17 -6.79 -24.37
N THR A 925 -0.01 -6.21 -24.03
CA THR A 925 1.28 -6.63 -24.60
C THR A 925 2.33 -6.78 -23.52
N SER A 926 3.26 -7.70 -23.71
CA SER A 926 4.50 -7.79 -22.94
C SER A 926 5.68 -7.78 -23.92
N PRO A 927 6.56 -6.77 -23.84
CA PRO A 927 6.52 -5.58 -22.98
C PRO A 927 5.33 -4.64 -23.25
N ARG A 928 4.91 -3.87 -22.23
CA ARG A 928 3.81 -2.89 -22.35
C ARG A 928 4.06 -1.79 -23.37
N ALA A 929 5.33 -1.46 -23.60
CA ALA A 929 5.75 -0.46 -24.58
C ALA A 929 5.33 -0.81 -26.03
N HIS A 930 5.04 -2.08 -26.32
CA HIS A 930 4.55 -2.50 -27.63
C HIS A 930 3.09 -2.10 -27.90
N LEU A 931 2.29 -1.80 -26.87
CA LEU A 931 0.89 -1.42 -27.02
C LEU A 931 0.73 0.08 -27.28
N GLY A 932 0.28 0.42 -28.49
CA GLY A 932 -0.09 1.78 -28.87
C GLY A 932 -1.48 2.21 -28.37
N THR A 933 -2.09 3.15 -29.10
CA THR A 933 -3.40 3.69 -28.73
C THR A 933 -4.49 2.67 -28.99
N VAL A 934 -5.21 2.30 -27.93
CA VAL A 934 -6.37 1.40 -27.99
C VAL A 934 -7.64 2.22 -28.17
N ARG A 935 -8.49 1.88 -29.14
CA ARG A 935 -9.76 2.57 -29.44
C ARG A 935 -10.87 1.57 -29.78
N SER A 936 -12.12 1.93 -29.52
CA SER A 936 -13.27 1.16 -30.00
C SER A 936 -13.67 1.64 -31.40
N HIS A 937 -14.02 0.71 -32.28
CA HIS A 937 -14.49 1.00 -33.63
C HIS A 937 -16.01 1.15 -33.64
N ALA A 938 -16.50 2.39 -33.53
CA ALA A 938 -17.88 2.71 -33.18
C ALA A 938 -18.75 3.20 -34.35
N THR A 939 -18.68 2.55 -35.53
CA THR A 939 -19.48 2.90 -36.71
C THR A 939 -20.96 2.52 -36.56
N PRO A 940 -21.88 3.14 -37.33
CA PRO A 940 -23.29 2.75 -37.33
C PRO A 940 -23.50 1.25 -37.64
N LEU A 941 -22.67 0.70 -38.53
CA LEU A 941 -22.65 -0.71 -38.85
C LEU A 941 -22.21 -1.55 -37.64
N ALA A 942 -21.07 -1.24 -37.03
CA ALA A 942 -20.55 -1.97 -35.86
C ALA A 942 -21.54 -1.97 -34.68
N ARG A 943 -22.23 -0.85 -34.43
CA ARG A 943 -23.28 -0.72 -33.39
C ARG A 943 -24.52 -1.59 -33.63
N ARG A 944 -24.74 -1.98 -34.88
CA ARG A 944 -25.83 -2.87 -35.28
C ARG A 944 -25.35 -4.33 -35.39
N ALA A 945 -24.08 -4.55 -35.69
CA ALA A 945 -23.54 -5.85 -36.08
C ALA A 945 -23.32 -6.83 -34.93
N SER A 946 -22.94 -6.33 -33.76
CA SER A 946 -22.80 -7.12 -32.52
C SER A 946 -23.23 -6.27 -31.33
N ASP A 947 -23.49 -6.87 -30.18
CA ASP A 947 -23.66 -6.18 -28.90
C ASP A 947 -22.32 -5.70 -28.31
N HIS A 948 -21.18 -6.11 -28.89
CA HIS A 948 -19.85 -5.54 -28.65
C HIS A 948 -19.39 -4.67 -29.84
N LEU A 949 -18.60 -3.62 -29.56
CA LEU A 949 -17.82 -2.92 -30.58
C LEU A 949 -16.42 -3.56 -30.70
N PRO A 950 -15.84 -3.64 -31.91
CA PRO A 950 -14.46 -4.07 -32.06
C PRO A 950 -13.50 -3.15 -31.29
N LEU A 951 -12.55 -3.75 -30.58
CA LEU A 951 -11.46 -3.05 -29.91
C LEU A 951 -10.21 -3.14 -30.78
N VAL A 952 -9.64 -2.00 -31.19
CA VAL A 952 -8.53 -1.95 -32.17
C VAL A 952 -7.34 -1.21 -31.57
N SER A 953 -6.13 -1.68 -31.87
CA SER A 953 -4.88 -1.02 -31.50
C SER A 953 -3.82 -1.18 -32.60
N VAL A 954 -2.90 -0.23 -32.69
CA VAL A 954 -1.66 -0.37 -33.47
C VAL A 954 -0.55 -0.75 -32.50
N LEU A 955 0.07 -1.89 -32.73
CA LEU A 955 1.20 -2.41 -31.96
C LEU A 955 2.51 -1.96 -32.59
N ARG A 956 3.50 -1.63 -31.76
CA ARG A 956 4.89 -1.39 -32.19
C ARG A 956 5.80 -2.43 -31.58
N ILE A 957 5.98 -3.55 -32.29
CA ILE A 957 6.81 -4.66 -31.81
C ILE A 957 8.27 -4.30 -32.00
N THR A 958 9.02 -4.23 -30.90
CA THR A 958 10.46 -3.95 -30.91
C THR A 958 11.23 -5.13 -30.38
N VAL A 959 12.16 -5.66 -31.17
CA VAL A 959 13.00 -6.83 -30.83
C VAL A 959 14.48 -6.45 -30.93
N PRO A 960 15.33 -6.82 -29.96
CA PRO A 960 16.77 -6.60 -30.05
C PRO A 960 17.36 -7.42 -31.20
N VAL A 961 18.25 -6.83 -32.00
CA VAL A 961 19.06 -7.59 -32.97
C VAL A 961 20.12 -8.36 -32.16
N PRO A 962 20.19 -9.70 -32.23
CA PRO A 962 21.33 -10.42 -31.68
C PRO A 962 22.57 -9.98 -32.47
N GLN A 963 23.53 -9.33 -31.82
CA GLN A 963 24.83 -9.09 -32.44
C GLN A 963 25.42 -10.47 -32.79
N ARG A 964 25.57 -10.76 -34.09
CA ARG A 964 26.36 -11.91 -34.54
C ARG A 964 27.71 -11.80 -33.85
N ALA A 965 28.05 -12.78 -33.02
CA ALA A 965 29.30 -12.86 -32.30
C ALA A 965 30.46 -12.44 -33.21
N SER A 966 31.05 -11.27 -32.94
CA SER A 966 32.26 -10.78 -33.58
C SER A 966 33.49 -11.53 -33.06
N ALA A 967 33.35 -12.84 -32.78
CA ALA A 967 34.40 -13.75 -32.34
C ALA A 967 35.48 -14.02 -33.42
N ARG A 968 35.58 -13.18 -34.45
CA ARG A 968 36.63 -13.24 -35.49
C ARG A 968 37.45 -11.97 -35.66
N ARG A 969 37.09 -10.81 -35.08
CA ARG A 969 37.93 -9.59 -35.16
C ARG A 969 38.77 -9.34 -33.91
N ASP A 970 38.31 -9.79 -32.74
CA ASP A 970 39.05 -9.60 -31.50
C ASP A 970 40.20 -10.62 -31.35
N LEU A 971 40.12 -11.77 -32.02
CA LEU A 971 41.22 -12.75 -32.07
C LEU A 971 42.39 -12.31 -32.97
N GLU A 972 42.11 -11.64 -34.10
CA GLU A 972 43.15 -11.12 -35.00
C GLU A 972 43.89 -9.91 -34.37
N THR A 973 43.16 -9.08 -33.62
CA THR A 973 43.74 -7.91 -32.93
C THR A 973 44.56 -8.34 -31.70
N ALA A 974 44.14 -9.38 -30.98
CA ALA A 974 44.92 -9.97 -29.88
C ALA A 974 46.17 -10.74 -30.36
N THR A 975 46.12 -11.35 -31.55
CA THR A 975 47.28 -12.06 -32.12
C THR A 975 48.31 -11.08 -32.72
N GLN A 976 47.88 -9.92 -33.22
CA GLN A 976 48.79 -8.85 -33.65
C GLN A 976 49.41 -8.07 -32.49
N ALA A 977 48.72 -7.92 -31.36
CA ALA A 977 49.29 -7.29 -30.15
C ALA A 977 50.35 -8.16 -29.46
N VAL A 978 50.23 -9.49 -29.52
CA VAL A 978 51.26 -10.43 -28.99
C VAL A 978 52.45 -10.58 -29.95
N ALA A 979 52.25 -10.43 -31.26
CA ALA A 979 53.34 -10.42 -32.23
C ALA A 979 54.20 -9.13 -32.22
N ALA A 980 53.65 -8.00 -31.75
CA ALA A 980 54.38 -6.73 -31.65
C ALA A 980 55.27 -6.60 -30.38
N VAL A 981 55.13 -7.51 -29.41
CA VAL A 981 55.94 -7.51 -28.17
C VAL A 981 57.09 -8.53 -28.21
N VAL A 982 57.12 -9.42 -29.21
CA VAL A 982 58.18 -10.45 -29.36
C VAL A 982 59.07 -10.22 -30.60
N GLY A 983 58.92 -9.10 -31.31
CA GLY A 983 59.73 -8.80 -32.50
C GLY A 983 60.11 -7.33 -32.63
N GLY A 984 61.01 -6.82 -31.79
CA GLY A 984 61.50 -5.44 -31.94
C GLY A 984 62.42 -4.90 -30.84
N ARG A 985 63.60 -5.50 -30.70
CA ARG A 985 64.79 -5.10 -29.90
C ARG A 985 64.76 -5.32 -28.39
#